data_AF-A0A6I1W096-F1
#
_entry.id   AF-A0A6I1W096-F1
#
_cell.length_a   1.000
_cell.length_b   1.000
_cell.length_c   1.000
_cell.angle_alpha   90.00
_cell.angle_beta   90.00
_cell.angle_gamma   90.00
#
_symmetry.space_group_name_H-M   'P 1'
#
loop_
_entity.id
_entity.type
_entity.pdbx_description
1 polymer ?
#
loop_
_entity_poly.entity_id
_entity_poly.type
_entity_poly.pdbx_seq_one_letter_code
_entity_poly.pdbx_strand_id
1 'polypeptide(L)'
;MKAITSTFNSGSASNETFNVRPMAAGNSGQAEGLVMQLMNIASQVDELLRPWPAPFSYAYSRLVKALARAGHDVLELDRMRLRVAGLREPVSLMEALLQQVTGLQPLPRDPERIEAGLHLLDTPDLNPPKPLSGSELINVMDQAAAGFFQGYVNQLRAFFYTPAPPLRADTLIDRLCTLRLAMLRAELQLMQSGNRLSAADLAVLGAVLSQPVSARRPALAGFVPDVFAIALSINGAQAGLDIVNCLLFTERGGQQPATAGRAIFWSPGSGFEGFASVGECTTQLQARLADKARRWELLSHVSTGTQPQVTAWLDSTANGKIGGLQFERVEHDFVRETQLRAIAKVLADAGFACRTAQAIPLSAQAFENLIHSELVQGRAGLVLEPVVEMARLQAFEAAIPQWLKNASQADKLAYAGLLQRYPGAGQEQQNYLHDIPPLAEYARALLKLRLELDFAGQAPDPDAIEVVIDTYVPSPVPVGSTPSFLPAATTRTVQTLTQFSLNGFYRLNAGAISLRVPNGSALPTALNATYVKRLTRQLEIGAHYRALLQDKLAPGKPGVTLRQQQFSEQLSLQVMEQALREKLIDPGQEMAYRYIQQVINMPDGAARLTLDRMPIIVRPFELVAEPEADPDRARGLYIIGPVESGAGPQILWVNYSERFTFKAYNNEAALLDDLRINTDLQALVLQRLEPEARKTYNYGGFVEPHIPQYVDASLGSFMLRPAPPTLAPRPIAGNLFEQLYVDNYHLLLDMAAAQSKTSAEADWESFKYLFSLIASTALMFLPARLSIPMVVWQTAGFVQQGFEAAQKGEWGEAVADFASSLAQIGSGYLTLRQLKTVTPTVLRQPQSEVAVHLTPEQEIGLQPFQANDVALLELKQDSLTRLYRHPGTGLHYVLLGGHVFQVQAWRERWRIFIGEGREGPLVKINEREHWELDLKEPLLGGGPVLSTTASISDRLTHEMQAIGMASIERRFPDKAQAIREAHAQAVTYLQRSQSALHTLLEPGTQNARNRALIQTFFDVEHVDQPLLDRLNETIGPLLARFLHPDLSPLTSSKYVVCRSRFNDKAVAWIHRWDLHKRLYLSEHFFSTLFETPNALSQAFVKATQPPFRTNVHYRAAFMLHEISHQALDTEDINYLNPGFPYEDLLDESTPLGSQIKSFNQIVQSCHSPYISTEHLFQQFDPEERTWADIPANPGKAKIKALSGVRTLEQARPIFKHDARKRIDLMLANADSVVLLITRLGRDHPQLPEVNTRE
;
A
#
# COMPACT_ATOMS: atom_id res chain seq x y z
N MET A 1 -22.52 -11.35 -22.02
CA MET A 1 -23.21 -11.06 -20.75
C MET A 1 -24.64 -10.60 -21.01
N LYS A 2 -25.60 -11.52 -20.99
CA LYS A 2 -27.05 -11.27 -20.88
C LYS A 2 -27.76 -12.64 -20.85
N ALA A 3 -27.78 -13.24 -19.66
CA ALA A 3 -28.69 -14.31 -19.23
C ALA A 3 -28.28 -14.64 -17.78
N ILE A 4 -29.26 -15.00 -16.94
CA ILE A 4 -29.17 -15.17 -15.48
C ILE A 4 -29.32 -13.84 -14.71
N THR A 5 -30.52 -13.28 -14.78
CA THR A 5 -31.00 -12.27 -13.82
C THR A 5 -32.51 -12.43 -13.68
N SER A 6 -32.96 -13.51 -13.04
CA SER A 6 -34.33 -13.59 -12.52
C SER A 6 -34.43 -14.74 -11.53
N THR A 7 -34.49 -14.41 -10.24
CA THR A 7 -35.39 -14.99 -9.21
C THR A 7 -34.82 -14.64 -7.83
N PHE A 8 -35.15 -13.47 -7.30
CA PHE A 8 -35.17 -13.21 -5.86
C PHE A 8 -36.26 -12.16 -5.59
N ASN A 9 -37.43 -12.62 -5.13
CA ASN A 9 -38.30 -11.90 -4.19
C ASN A 9 -39.56 -12.72 -3.90
N SER A 10 -39.69 -13.20 -2.65
CA SER A 10 -40.88 -13.06 -1.78
C SER A 10 -40.90 -14.15 -0.69
N GLY A 11 -41.09 -13.78 0.59
CA GLY A 11 -41.74 -14.67 1.58
C GLY A 11 -41.14 -14.75 2.99
N SER A 12 -41.69 -13.92 3.89
CA SER A 12 -42.03 -14.15 5.32
C SER A 12 -41.08 -14.88 6.30
N ALA A 13 -40.89 -14.23 7.45
CA ALA A 13 -40.28 -14.72 8.67
C ALA A 13 -41.06 -15.88 9.35
N SER A 14 -40.35 -16.94 9.71
CA SER A 14 -40.68 -17.83 10.83
C SER A 14 -39.45 -18.64 11.27
N ASN A 15 -39.25 -18.75 12.59
CA ASN A 15 -38.22 -19.56 13.26
C ASN A 15 -38.26 -21.03 12.82
N GLU A 16 -37.22 -21.52 12.14
CA GLU A 16 -36.91 -22.95 12.08
C GLU A 16 -35.40 -23.19 12.15
N THR A 17 -35.01 -24.08 13.05
CA THR A 17 -33.68 -24.65 13.25
C THR A 17 -33.18 -25.35 11.97
N PHE A 18 -32.15 -24.82 11.32
CA PHE A 18 -31.56 -25.43 10.13
C PHE A 18 -30.60 -26.58 10.49
N ASN A 19 -31.05 -27.81 10.26
CA ASN A 19 -30.21 -28.99 10.10
C ASN A 19 -29.76 -29.06 8.63
N VAL A 20 -28.54 -28.63 8.33
CA VAL A 20 -27.95 -28.75 6.99
C VAL A 20 -27.31 -30.14 6.86
N ARG A 21 -27.84 -30.99 5.97
CA ARG A 21 -27.13 -32.19 5.49
C ARG A 21 -25.89 -31.75 4.69
N PRO A 22 -24.73 -32.39 4.85
CA PRO A 22 -23.53 -32.01 4.11
C PRO A 22 -23.66 -32.44 2.65
N MET A 23 -23.73 -31.47 1.73
CA MET A 23 -23.24 -31.69 0.38
C MET A 23 -21.71 -31.77 0.45
N ALA A 24 -21.12 -32.75 -0.21
CA ALA A 24 -19.67 -32.89 -0.34
C ALA A 24 -19.10 -31.72 -1.16
N ALA A 25 -18.89 -30.58 -0.51
CA ALA A 25 -18.11 -29.48 -1.05
C ALA A 25 -16.62 -29.82 -0.87
N GLY A 26 -15.82 -29.64 -1.93
CA GLY A 26 -14.36 -29.68 -1.81
C GLY A 26 -13.84 -28.66 -0.80
N ASN A 27 -12.59 -28.80 -0.36
CA ASN A 27 -11.98 -27.97 0.69
C ASN A 27 -12.12 -26.45 0.46
N SER A 28 -12.28 -25.98 -0.78
CA SER A 28 -12.51 -24.56 -1.12
C SER A 28 -13.86 -24.02 -0.60
N GLY A 29 -14.96 -24.76 -0.79
CA GLY A 29 -16.29 -24.31 -0.36
C GLY A 29 -16.47 -24.27 1.16
N GLN A 30 -15.67 -25.04 1.90
CA GLN A 30 -15.65 -24.99 3.36
C GLN A 30 -14.96 -23.73 3.89
N ALA A 31 -13.83 -23.32 3.30
CA ALA A 31 -13.11 -22.12 3.72
C ALA A 31 -13.93 -20.84 3.46
N GLU A 32 -14.60 -20.73 2.31
CA GLU A 32 -15.51 -19.62 2.00
C GLU A 32 -16.71 -19.57 2.96
N GLY A 33 -17.30 -20.73 3.27
CA GLY A 33 -18.36 -20.82 4.27
C GLY A 33 -17.91 -20.31 5.65
N LEU A 34 -16.67 -20.63 6.05
CA LEU A 34 -16.08 -20.16 7.32
C LEU A 34 -15.79 -18.65 7.31
N VAL A 35 -15.32 -18.09 6.19
CA VAL A 35 -15.16 -16.64 6.03
C VAL A 35 -16.50 -15.93 6.23
N MET A 36 -17.56 -16.40 5.56
CA MET A 36 -18.91 -15.84 5.69
C MET A 36 -19.46 -15.97 7.10
N GLN A 37 -19.26 -17.13 7.74
CA GLN A 37 -19.65 -17.34 9.13
C GLN A 37 -18.94 -16.38 10.09
N LEU A 38 -17.62 -16.20 9.95
CA LEU A 38 -16.84 -15.29 10.79
C LEU A 38 -17.18 -13.82 10.55
N MET A 39 -17.45 -13.42 9.30
CA MET A 39 -17.93 -12.08 8.98
C MET A 39 -19.31 -11.82 9.59
N ASN A 40 -20.21 -12.81 9.57
CA ASN A 40 -21.50 -12.72 10.25
C ASN A 40 -21.34 -12.61 11.77
N ILE A 41 -20.44 -13.38 12.38
CA ILE A 41 -20.11 -13.25 13.81
C ILE A 41 -19.60 -11.84 14.10
N ALA A 42 -18.65 -11.31 13.31
CA ALA A 42 -18.13 -9.96 13.48
C ALA A 42 -19.23 -8.89 13.36
N SER A 43 -20.11 -9.01 12.37
CA SER A 43 -21.28 -8.12 12.20
C SER A 43 -22.22 -8.19 13.41
N GLN A 44 -22.49 -9.39 13.94
CA GLN A 44 -23.34 -9.54 15.13
C GLN A 44 -22.69 -8.94 16.38
N VAL A 45 -21.37 -9.08 16.54
CA VAL A 45 -20.63 -8.42 17.63
C VAL A 45 -20.75 -6.91 17.50
N ASP A 46 -20.50 -6.36 16.31
CA ASP A 46 -20.59 -4.91 16.07
C ASP A 46 -22.03 -4.39 16.28
N GLU A 47 -23.06 -5.15 15.90
CA GLU A 47 -24.46 -4.80 16.20
C GLU A 47 -24.79 -4.82 17.69
N LEU A 48 -24.34 -5.84 18.41
CA LEU A 48 -24.56 -5.96 19.85
C LEU A 48 -23.82 -4.88 20.65
N LEU A 49 -22.66 -4.45 20.17
CA LEU A 49 -21.83 -3.42 20.79
C LEU A 49 -22.12 -2.01 20.26
N ARG A 50 -22.90 -1.83 19.20
CA ARG A 50 -23.31 -0.51 18.67
C ARG A 50 -23.85 0.45 19.74
N PRO A 51 -24.69 0.03 20.71
CA PRO A 51 -25.16 0.91 21.78
C PRO A 51 -24.17 1.06 22.96
N TRP A 52 -22.87 0.87 22.73
CA TRP A 52 -21.83 1.04 23.76
C TRP A 52 -21.91 2.44 24.41
N PRO A 53 -21.97 2.54 25.75
CA PRO A 53 -21.95 3.84 26.43
C PRO A 53 -20.58 4.53 26.23
N ALA A 54 -20.53 5.53 25.36
CA ALA A 54 -19.35 6.38 25.16
C ALA A 54 -19.50 7.72 25.94
N PRO A 55 -18.40 8.45 26.26
CA PRO A 55 -18.43 9.70 27.01
C PRO A 55 -19.50 10.70 26.57
N PHE A 56 -19.62 10.99 25.26
CA PHE A 56 -20.65 11.90 24.75
C PHE A 56 -22.07 11.39 25.01
N SER A 57 -22.34 10.13 24.71
CA SER A 57 -23.66 9.52 24.96
C SER A 57 -24.02 9.49 26.45
N TYR A 58 -23.02 9.28 27.32
CA TYR A 58 -23.21 9.29 28.76
C TYR A 58 -23.44 10.72 29.28
N ALA A 59 -22.67 11.69 28.80
CA ALA A 59 -22.85 13.11 29.10
C ALA A 59 -24.25 13.59 28.71
N TYR A 60 -24.72 13.24 27.50
CA TYR A 60 -26.10 13.46 27.07
C TYR A 60 -27.09 12.91 28.10
N SER A 61 -26.97 11.62 28.47
CA SER A 61 -27.89 10.98 29.43
C SER A 61 -27.92 11.66 30.81
N ARG A 62 -26.79 12.22 31.25
CA ARG A 62 -26.67 12.95 32.52
C ARG A 62 -27.33 14.32 32.44
N LEU A 63 -27.11 15.04 31.34
CA LEU A 63 -27.72 16.35 31.08
C LEU A 63 -29.24 16.24 30.96
N VAL A 64 -29.74 15.24 30.23
CA VAL A 64 -31.18 14.96 30.14
C VAL A 64 -31.80 14.79 31.53
N LYS A 65 -31.18 14.00 32.41
CA LYS A 65 -31.66 13.77 33.78
C LYS A 65 -31.59 15.04 34.63
N ALA A 66 -30.55 15.85 34.48
CA ALA A 66 -30.39 17.09 35.23
C ALA A 66 -31.40 18.17 34.77
N LEU A 67 -31.59 18.33 33.46
CA LEU A 67 -32.56 19.26 32.87
C LEU A 67 -34.00 18.89 33.21
N ALA A 68 -34.35 17.60 33.15
CA ALA A 68 -35.67 17.13 33.55
C ALA A 68 -35.97 17.42 35.03
N ARG A 69 -34.97 17.30 35.91
CA ARG A 69 -35.10 17.69 37.33
C ARG A 69 -35.24 19.19 37.54
N ALA A 70 -34.64 19.99 36.66
CA ALA A 70 -34.77 21.44 36.64
C ALA A 70 -36.07 21.92 35.96
N GLY A 71 -36.91 21.01 35.44
CA GLY A 71 -38.20 21.34 34.82
C GLY A 71 -38.12 21.82 33.37
N HIS A 72 -37.02 21.53 32.67
CA HIS A 72 -36.84 21.89 31.25
C HIS A 72 -37.12 20.71 30.31
N ASP A 73 -37.64 21.02 29.12
CA ASP A 73 -37.90 20.04 28.06
C ASP A 73 -36.59 19.63 27.37
N VAL A 74 -36.50 18.36 26.99
CA VAL A 74 -35.26 17.69 26.56
C VAL A 74 -35.06 17.76 25.03
N LEU A 75 -36.11 18.16 24.30
CA LEU A 75 -36.21 18.06 22.84
C LEU A 75 -35.16 18.85 22.03
N GLU A 76 -34.37 19.75 22.65
CA GLU A 76 -33.42 20.61 21.94
C GLU A 76 -31.96 20.57 22.45
N LEU A 77 -31.61 19.59 23.30
CA LEU A 77 -30.27 19.50 23.91
C LEU A 77 -29.12 19.52 22.89
N ASP A 78 -29.29 18.86 21.74
CA ASP A 78 -28.27 18.77 20.69
C ASP A 78 -28.01 20.11 19.97
N ARG A 79 -28.99 21.03 20.03
CA ARG A 79 -28.94 22.37 19.42
C ARG A 79 -28.53 23.46 20.41
N MET A 80 -28.54 23.15 21.70
CA MET A 80 -28.06 24.06 22.73
C MET A 80 -26.54 24.22 22.65
N ARG A 81 -26.11 25.48 22.70
CA ARG A 81 -24.71 25.88 22.77
C ARG A 81 -24.49 26.78 23.98
N LEU A 82 -23.30 26.68 24.55
CA LEU A 82 -22.84 27.41 25.72
C LEU A 82 -21.73 28.37 25.27
N ARG A 83 -21.97 29.67 25.49
CA ARG A 83 -20.98 30.73 25.31
C ARG A 83 -20.49 31.17 26.68
N VAL A 84 -19.18 31.10 26.89
CA VAL A 84 -18.52 31.64 28.08
C VAL A 84 -17.78 32.91 27.69
N ALA A 85 -17.92 33.97 28.49
CA ALA A 85 -17.20 35.23 28.30
C ALA A 85 -15.67 34.98 28.32
N GLY A 86 -15.04 35.17 27.15
CA GLY A 86 -13.62 34.92 26.90
C GLY A 86 -13.31 33.76 25.94
N LEU A 87 -14.29 32.90 25.62
CA LEU A 87 -14.15 31.87 24.57
C LEU A 87 -14.45 32.44 23.18
N ARG A 88 -13.69 31.98 22.16
CA ARG A 88 -13.88 32.39 20.76
C ARG A 88 -15.14 31.83 20.11
N GLU A 89 -15.53 30.59 20.42
CA GLU A 89 -16.69 29.92 19.81
C GLU A 89 -17.61 29.24 20.86
N PRO A 90 -18.94 29.18 20.61
CA PRO A 90 -19.87 28.44 21.47
C PRO A 90 -19.66 26.93 21.37
N VAL A 91 -19.62 26.23 22.51
CA VAL A 91 -19.49 24.76 22.58
C VAL A 91 -20.83 24.09 22.86
N SER A 92 -21.01 22.82 22.53
CA SER A 92 -22.21 22.07 22.94
C SER A 92 -22.23 21.84 24.46
N LEU A 93 -23.43 21.64 25.03
CA LEU A 93 -23.57 21.33 26.46
C LEU A 93 -22.86 20.02 26.85
N MET A 94 -22.83 19.02 25.95
CA MET A 94 -22.07 17.79 26.22
C MET A 94 -20.56 18.06 26.25
N GLU A 95 -20.03 18.83 25.31
CA GLU A 95 -18.61 19.20 25.31
C GLU A 95 -18.26 19.99 26.56
N ALA A 96 -19.07 20.97 26.94
CA ALA A 96 -18.88 21.75 28.16
C ALA A 96 -18.87 20.85 29.40
N LEU A 97 -19.78 19.88 29.49
CA LEU A 97 -19.85 18.96 30.62
C LEU A 97 -18.60 18.06 30.67
N LEU A 98 -18.20 17.52 29.52
CA LEU A 98 -17.01 16.68 29.42
C LEU A 98 -15.75 17.46 29.79
N GLN A 99 -15.60 18.68 29.30
CA GLN A 99 -14.47 19.56 29.65
C GLN A 99 -14.49 20.01 31.11
N GLN A 100 -15.67 20.13 31.73
CA GLN A 100 -15.80 20.38 33.16
C GLN A 100 -15.34 19.17 33.98
N VAL A 101 -15.72 17.95 33.62
CA VAL A 101 -15.35 16.75 34.39
C VAL A 101 -13.90 16.32 34.20
N THR A 102 -13.31 16.58 33.02
CA THR A 102 -11.86 16.39 32.79
C THR A 102 -11.00 17.51 33.39
N GLY A 103 -11.63 18.61 33.80
CA GLY A 103 -10.95 19.79 34.35
C GLY A 103 -10.30 20.69 33.29
N LEU A 104 -10.43 20.40 31.99
CA LEU A 104 -9.84 21.24 30.94
C LEU A 104 -10.40 22.66 30.95
N GLN A 105 -11.72 22.80 31.10
CA GLN A 105 -12.37 24.10 31.15
C GLN A 105 -13.52 24.10 32.16
N PRO A 106 -13.26 24.51 33.42
CA PRO A 106 -14.31 24.59 34.42
C PRO A 106 -15.30 25.72 34.07
N LEU A 107 -16.58 25.49 34.36
CA LEU A 107 -17.61 26.51 34.18
C LEU A 107 -17.32 27.71 35.11
N PRO A 108 -17.36 28.96 34.61
CA PRO A 108 -17.27 30.14 35.47
C PRO A 108 -18.32 30.10 36.58
N ARG A 109 -17.97 30.59 37.77
CA ARG A 109 -18.91 30.67 38.90
C ARG A 109 -19.76 31.94 38.88
N ASP A 110 -19.37 32.92 38.07
CA ASP A 110 -20.13 34.13 37.81
C ASP A 110 -21.19 33.87 36.72
N PRO A 111 -22.49 33.89 37.06
CA PRO A 111 -23.58 33.62 36.11
C PRO A 111 -23.62 34.59 34.93
N GLU A 112 -23.14 35.83 35.10
CA GLU A 112 -23.17 36.85 34.04
C GLU A 112 -22.17 36.56 32.91
N ARG A 113 -21.21 35.65 33.16
CA ARG A 113 -20.21 35.23 32.19
C ARG A 113 -20.65 34.05 31.33
N ILE A 114 -21.87 33.58 31.49
CA ILE A 114 -22.37 32.38 30.82
C ILE A 114 -23.69 32.68 30.12
N GLU A 115 -23.75 32.34 28.84
CA GLU A 115 -24.96 32.46 28.04
C GLU A 115 -25.21 31.15 27.31
N ALA A 116 -26.45 30.64 27.37
CA ALA A 116 -26.87 29.46 26.64
C ALA A 116 -28.01 29.81 25.69
N GLY A 117 -27.96 29.29 24.47
CA GLY A 117 -29.02 29.48 23.48
C GLY A 117 -29.01 28.42 22.39
N LEU A 118 -29.99 28.48 21.51
CA LEU A 118 -30.05 27.59 20.34
C LEU A 118 -29.24 28.17 19.20
N HIS A 119 -28.45 27.31 18.56
CA HIS A 119 -27.80 27.66 17.31
C HIS A 119 -28.76 27.47 16.12
N LEU A 120 -28.91 28.51 15.29
CA LEU A 120 -29.60 28.48 14.00
C LEU A 120 -28.57 28.15 12.90
N LEU A 121 -28.93 27.27 11.97
CA LEU A 121 -28.03 26.71 10.95
C LEU A 121 -27.34 27.75 10.04
N ASP A 122 -27.77 29.02 10.04
CA ASP A 122 -27.33 30.06 9.09
C ASP A 122 -26.81 31.37 9.73
N THR A 123 -26.71 31.49 11.06
CA THR A 123 -26.19 32.71 11.74
C THR A 123 -25.39 32.39 13.02
N PRO A 124 -24.30 33.14 13.32
CA PRO A 124 -23.52 32.97 14.56
C PRO A 124 -24.23 33.43 15.85
N ASP A 125 -25.39 34.08 15.73
CA ASP A 125 -26.19 34.55 16.87
C ASP A 125 -27.01 33.42 17.51
N LEU A 126 -27.05 33.41 18.85
CA LEU A 126 -27.84 32.48 19.65
C LEU A 126 -29.27 33.02 19.82
N ASN A 127 -30.29 32.27 19.41
CA ASN A 127 -31.69 32.64 19.66
C ASN A 127 -32.15 32.01 20.99
N PRO A 128 -32.72 32.77 21.94
CA PRO A 128 -33.15 32.22 23.23
C PRO A 128 -34.56 31.60 23.16
N PRO A 129 -34.76 30.27 23.26
CA PRO A 129 -35.98 29.75 23.89
C PRO A 129 -35.84 30.04 25.40
N LYS A 130 -36.94 30.28 26.14
CA LYS A 130 -36.97 30.63 27.59
C LYS A 130 -35.63 30.30 28.32
N PRO A 131 -34.77 31.30 28.60
CA PRO A 131 -33.37 31.03 28.88
C PRO A 131 -33.21 30.29 30.19
N LEU A 132 -32.44 29.18 30.18
CA LEU A 132 -31.77 28.69 31.38
C LEU A 132 -30.90 29.85 31.90
N SER A 133 -31.23 30.42 33.05
CA SER A 133 -30.38 31.44 33.65
C SER A 133 -28.97 30.88 33.89
N GLY A 134 -27.94 31.73 33.88
CA GLY A 134 -26.56 31.29 34.14
C GLY A 134 -26.42 30.50 35.44
N SER A 135 -27.20 30.83 36.47
CA SER A 135 -27.25 30.12 37.74
C SER A 135 -27.94 28.76 37.66
N GLU A 136 -29.06 28.65 36.94
CA GLU A 136 -29.71 27.35 36.66
C GLU A 136 -28.79 26.44 35.86
N LEU A 137 -28.08 27.00 34.88
CA LEU A 137 -27.16 26.24 34.04
C LEU A 137 -25.96 25.71 34.84
N ILE A 138 -25.35 26.53 35.70
CA ILE A 138 -24.32 26.07 36.64
C ILE A 138 -24.84 24.90 37.49
N ASN A 139 -26.06 25.01 38.03
CA ASN A 139 -26.67 23.94 38.84
C ASN A 139 -26.91 22.65 38.04
N VAL A 140 -27.43 22.75 36.82
CA VAL A 140 -27.65 21.61 35.92
C VAL A 140 -26.32 20.92 35.60
N MET A 141 -25.30 21.70 35.28
CA MET A 141 -23.96 21.21 34.94
C MET A 141 -23.28 20.53 36.13
N ASP A 142 -23.33 21.13 37.33
CA ASP A 142 -22.78 20.54 38.56
C ASP A 142 -23.51 19.24 38.94
N GLN A 143 -24.83 19.17 38.79
CA GLN A 143 -25.60 17.94 39.00
C GLN A 143 -25.23 16.85 37.97
N ALA A 144 -25.04 17.23 36.72
CA ALA A 144 -24.64 16.31 35.67
C ALA A 144 -23.20 15.79 35.89
N ALA A 145 -22.29 16.63 36.35
CA ALA A 145 -20.88 16.33 36.64
C ALA A 145 -20.68 15.49 37.92
N ALA A 146 -21.56 15.62 38.91
CA ALA A 146 -21.42 14.94 40.20
C ALA A 146 -21.31 13.41 40.07
N GLY A 147 -20.16 12.84 40.45
CA GLY A 147 -19.90 11.40 40.38
C GLY A 147 -19.88 10.84 38.95
N PHE A 148 -19.55 11.66 37.94
CA PHE A 148 -19.58 11.28 36.52
C PHE A 148 -18.79 10.01 36.23
N PHE A 149 -17.50 9.95 36.59
CA PHE A 149 -16.63 8.81 36.27
C PHE A 149 -17.08 7.49 36.89
N GLN A 150 -17.44 7.50 38.18
CA GLN A 150 -17.97 6.30 38.85
C GLN A 150 -19.31 5.87 38.23
N GLY A 151 -20.18 6.85 37.94
CA GLY A 151 -21.45 6.61 37.28
C GLY A 151 -21.29 6.03 35.87
N TYR A 152 -20.28 6.46 35.13
CA TYR A 152 -19.96 5.95 33.79
C TYR A 152 -19.54 4.48 33.83
N VAL A 153 -18.60 4.12 34.73
CA VAL A 153 -18.18 2.71 34.90
C VAL A 153 -19.37 1.84 35.34
N ASN A 154 -20.25 2.35 36.20
CA ASN A 154 -21.47 1.65 36.60
C ASN A 154 -22.46 1.48 35.43
N GLN A 155 -22.61 2.48 34.56
CA GLN A 155 -23.44 2.39 33.36
C GLN A 155 -22.89 1.36 32.38
N LEU A 156 -21.57 1.31 32.21
CA LEU A 156 -20.90 0.29 31.38
C LEU A 156 -21.07 -1.11 31.98
N ARG A 157 -21.00 -1.25 33.30
CA ARG A 157 -21.34 -2.52 33.98
C ARG A 157 -22.80 -2.90 33.68
N ALA A 158 -23.75 -1.98 33.85
CA ALA A 158 -25.16 -2.24 33.58
C ALA A 158 -25.39 -2.65 32.11
N PHE A 159 -24.68 -2.06 31.16
CA PHE A 159 -24.74 -2.40 29.74
C PHE A 159 -24.48 -3.89 29.46
N PHE A 160 -23.51 -4.51 30.15
CA PHE A 160 -23.22 -5.94 29.97
C PHE A 160 -24.15 -6.88 30.71
N TYR A 161 -24.60 -6.50 31.91
CA TYR A 161 -25.31 -7.41 32.83
C TYR A 161 -26.83 -7.22 32.90
N THR A 162 -27.38 -6.14 32.33
CA THR A 162 -28.83 -5.89 32.38
C THR A 162 -29.56 -6.69 31.28
N PRO A 163 -30.62 -7.45 31.61
CA PRO A 163 -31.44 -8.14 30.60
C PRO A 163 -32.21 -7.14 29.71
N ALA A 164 -32.44 -7.48 28.45
CA ALA A 164 -33.20 -6.63 27.52
C ALA A 164 -34.74 -6.81 27.70
N PRO A 165 -35.50 -5.76 28.10
CA PRO A 165 -36.96 -5.85 28.18
C PRO A 165 -37.64 -5.78 26.79
N PRO A 166 -38.85 -6.32 26.57
CA PRO A 166 -39.66 -7.21 27.43
C PRO A 166 -39.68 -8.69 26.96
N LEU A 167 -38.89 -9.07 25.96
CA LEU A 167 -39.05 -10.35 25.23
C LEU A 167 -37.86 -11.33 25.32
N ARG A 168 -36.76 -10.99 26.00
CA ARG A 168 -35.56 -11.86 26.06
C ARG A 168 -34.95 -11.89 27.46
N ALA A 169 -34.80 -13.09 28.03
CA ALA A 169 -34.16 -13.31 29.33
C ALA A 169 -32.63 -13.17 29.29
N ASP A 170 -32.02 -13.28 28.09
CA ASP A 170 -30.57 -13.27 27.92
C ASP A 170 -29.97 -11.87 28.10
N THR A 171 -28.88 -11.80 28.86
CA THR A 171 -28.06 -10.59 28.99
C THR A 171 -27.12 -10.43 27.79
N LEU A 172 -26.51 -9.26 27.62
CA LEU A 172 -25.51 -9.05 26.56
C LEU A 172 -24.33 -10.02 26.70
N ILE A 173 -23.87 -10.28 27.92
CA ILE A 173 -22.80 -11.25 28.17
C ILE A 173 -23.17 -12.66 27.68
N ASP A 174 -24.42 -13.12 27.85
CA ASP A 174 -24.83 -14.46 27.40
C ASP A 174 -24.77 -14.60 25.87
N ARG A 175 -25.11 -13.53 25.14
CA ARG A 175 -24.97 -13.48 23.68
C ARG A 175 -23.52 -13.45 23.24
N LEU A 176 -22.67 -12.66 23.91
CA LEU A 176 -21.23 -12.63 23.64
C LEU A 176 -20.58 -13.99 23.90
N CYS A 177 -21.02 -14.74 24.93
CA CYS A 177 -20.57 -16.12 25.17
C CYS A 177 -20.91 -17.03 23.97
N THR A 178 -22.13 -16.93 23.45
CA THR A 178 -22.56 -17.72 22.28
C THR A 178 -21.67 -17.44 21.07
N LEU A 179 -21.38 -16.16 20.79
CA LEU A 179 -20.52 -15.74 19.69
C LEU A 179 -19.06 -16.15 19.90
N ARG A 180 -18.55 -16.07 21.13
CA ARG A 180 -17.20 -16.53 21.49
C ARG A 180 -17.03 -18.03 21.22
N LEU A 181 -17.99 -18.85 21.64
CA LEU A 181 -17.95 -20.29 21.36
C LEU A 181 -18.02 -20.59 19.86
N ALA A 182 -18.87 -19.87 19.12
CA ALA A 182 -18.96 -19.99 17.67
C ALA A 182 -17.64 -19.63 16.98
N MET A 183 -16.97 -18.57 17.43
CA MET A 183 -15.64 -18.15 16.96
C MET A 183 -14.58 -19.22 17.22
N LEU A 184 -14.48 -19.74 18.45
CA LEU A 184 -13.51 -20.78 18.81
C LEU A 184 -13.71 -22.06 17.99
N ARG A 185 -14.97 -22.44 17.72
CA ARG A 185 -15.30 -23.59 16.86
C ARG A 185 -14.92 -23.35 15.39
N ALA A 186 -15.19 -22.15 14.88
CA ALA A 186 -14.79 -21.78 13.51
C ALA A 186 -13.26 -21.77 13.37
N GLU A 187 -12.53 -21.27 14.37
CA GLU A 187 -11.06 -21.32 14.37
C GLU A 187 -10.53 -22.76 14.41
N LEU A 188 -11.11 -23.64 15.24
CA LEU A 188 -10.76 -25.06 15.26
C LEU A 188 -10.94 -25.71 13.87
N GLN A 189 -12.03 -25.40 13.17
CA GLN A 189 -12.30 -25.90 11.82
C GLN A 189 -11.25 -25.42 10.80
N LEU A 190 -10.82 -24.15 10.88
CA LEU A 190 -9.74 -23.60 10.06
C LEU A 190 -8.37 -24.25 10.36
N MET A 191 -8.10 -24.56 11.63
CA MET A 191 -6.86 -25.23 12.01
C MET A 191 -6.83 -26.70 11.60
N GLN A 192 -7.98 -27.36 11.61
CA GLN A 192 -8.14 -28.71 11.11
C GLN A 192 -7.91 -28.78 9.59
N SER A 193 -8.50 -27.86 8.81
CA SER A 193 -8.30 -27.82 7.34
C SER A 193 -6.83 -27.56 6.96
N GLY A 194 -6.10 -26.81 7.79
CA GLY A 194 -4.68 -26.54 7.63
C GLY A 194 -3.72 -27.61 8.17
N ASN A 195 -4.22 -28.76 8.66
CA ASN A 195 -3.41 -29.84 9.27
C ASN A 195 -2.43 -29.35 10.37
N ARG A 196 -2.83 -28.36 11.18
CA ARG A 196 -1.93 -27.73 12.16
C ARG A 196 -1.93 -28.38 13.55
N LEU A 197 -2.96 -29.17 13.84
CA LEU A 197 -3.16 -29.84 15.12
C LEU A 197 -3.13 -31.36 14.90
N SER A 198 -2.60 -32.10 15.88
CA SER A 198 -2.64 -33.56 15.82
C SER A 198 -4.05 -34.09 16.02
N ALA A 199 -4.33 -35.33 15.60
CA ALA A 199 -5.62 -35.97 15.84
C ALA A 199 -6.00 -36.02 17.34
N ALA A 200 -5.01 -36.14 18.24
CA ALA A 200 -5.23 -36.09 19.68
C ALA A 200 -5.64 -34.69 20.15
N ASP A 201 -4.99 -33.64 19.65
CA ASP A 201 -5.33 -32.25 20.01
C ASP A 201 -6.76 -31.91 19.54
N LEU A 202 -7.13 -32.34 18.32
CA LEU A 202 -8.48 -32.18 17.78
C LEU A 202 -9.53 -32.91 18.62
N ALA A 203 -9.22 -34.11 19.14
CA ALA A 203 -10.13 -34.85 20.01
C ALA A 203 -10.37 -34.12 21.34
N VAL A 204 -9.30 -33.60 21.97
CA VAL A 204 -9.39 -32.80 23.21
C VAL A 204 -10.24 -31.56 22.99
N LEU A 205 -9.92 -30.76 21.98
CA LEU A 205 -10.66 -29.53 21.67
C LEU A 205 -12.09 -29.83 21.25
N GLY A 206 -12.33 -30.91 20.49
CA GLY A 206 -13.67 -31.35 20.12
C GLY A 206 -14.53 -31.69 21.33
N ALA A 207 -13.99 -32.40 22.33
CA ALA A 207 -14.70 -32.70 23.57
C ALA A 207 -15.03 -31.45 24.39
N VAL A 208 -14.07 -30.52 24.52
CA VAL A 208 -14.24 -29.30 25.32
C VAL A 208 -15.16 -28.28 24.63
N LEU A 209 -14.99 -28.04 23.33
CA LEU A 209 -15.79 -27.06 22.60
C LEU A 209 -17.20 -27.56 22.30
N SER A 210 -17.44 -28.88 22.23
CA SER A 210 -18.80 -29.41 22.10
C SER A 210 -19.57 -29.32 23.41
N GLN A 211 -18.90 -29.49 24.55
CA GLN A 211 -19.47 -29.35 25.87
C GLN A 211 -18.65 -28.42 26.79
N PRO A 212 -18.97 -27.11 26.82
CA PRO A 212 -18.26 -26.14 27.65
C PRO A 212 -18.30 -26.39 29.15
N VAL A 213 -19.35 -27.05 29.67
CA VAL A 213 -19.52 -27.29 31.11
C VAL A 213 -18.71 -28.50 31.54
N SER A 214 -17.73 -28.30 32.43
CA SER A 214 -16.78 -29.35 32.90
C SER A 214 -17.47 -30.64 33.34
N ALA A 215 -18.48 -30.54 34.20
CA ALA A 215 -19.21 -31.70 34.75
C ALA A 215 -20.00 -32.52 33.71
N ARG A 216 -20.18 -32.01 32.49
CA ARG A 216 -20.93 -32.67 31.41
C ARG A 216 -20.04 -33.14 30.26
N ARG A 217 -18.73 -32.87 30.30
CA ARG A 217 -17.79 -33.21 29.22
C ARG A 217 -17.64 -34.72 29.08
N PRO A 218 -17.59 -35.25 27.84
CA PRO A 218 -17.30 -36.67 27.62
C PRO A 218 -15.85 -36.98 28.02
N ALA A 219 -15.63 -38.17 28.59
CA ALA A 219 -14.29 -38.66 28.87
C ALA A 219 -13.59 -39.11 27.57
N LEU A 220 -12.34 -38.73 27.40
CA LEU A 220 -11.43 -39.18 26.36
C LEU A 220 -10.48 -40.22 26.95
N ALA A 221 -10.54 -41.46 26.45
CA ALA A 221 -9.74 -42.57 26.95
C ALA A 221 -9.78 -42.74 28.49
N GLY A 222 -10.92 -42.45 29.12
CA GLY A 222 -11.13 -42.56 30.56
C GLY A 222 -10.80 -41.30 31.38
N PHE A 223 -10.34 -40.21 30.76
CA PHE A 223 -10.03 -38.95 31.43
C PHE A 223 -10.91 -37.80 30.92
N VAL A 224 -11.24 -36.83 31.78
CA VAL A 224 -12.02 -35.65 31.38
C VAL A 224 -11.06 -34.47 31.17
N PRO A 225 -11.03 -33.85 29.98
CA PRO A 225 -10.20 -32.68 29.73
C PRO A 225 -10.58 -31.47 30.61
N ASP A 226 -9.56 -30.79 31.12
CA ASP A 226 -9.72 -29.55 31.88
C ASP A 226 -9.37 -28.33 31.03
N VAL A 227 -9.92 -27.18 31.43
CA VAL A 227 -9.59 -25.85 30.89
C VAL A 227 -9.07 -24.99 32.03
N PHE A 228 -8.00 -24.24 31.77
CA PHE A 228 -7.41 -23.32 32.73
C PHE A 228 -7.35 -21.91 32.17
N ALA A 229 -7.73 -20.94 33.01
CA ALA A 229 -7.37 -19.54 32.84
C ALA A 229 -5.91 -19.33 33.25
N ILE A 230 -5.30 -18.25 32.76
CA ILE A 230 -3.88 -17.97 32.97
C ILE A 230 -3.74 -16.68 33.77
N ALA A 231 -2.91 -16.72 34.80
CA ALA A 231 -2.58 -15.57 35.61
C ALA A 231 -1.06 -15.45 35.79
N LEU A 232 -0.59 -14.23 36.05
CA LEU A 232 0.80 -13.91 36.32
C LEU A 232 0.96 -13.42 37.76
N SER A 233 1.70 -14.16 38.59
CA SER A 233 2.10 -13.71 39.92
C SER A 233 3.36 -12.85 39.81
N ILE A 234 3.25 -11.60 40.28
CA ILE A 234 4.36 -10.64 40.37
C ILE A 234 4.79 -10.55 41.83
N ASN A 235 6.11 -10.61 42.10
CA ASN A 235 6.71 -10.45 43.42
C ASN A 235 6.16 -11.40 44.52
N GLY A 236 5.68 -12.59 44.16
CA GLY A 236 5.11 -13.55 45.10
C GLY A 236 3.76 -13.13 45.69
N ALA A 237 3.05 -12.18 45.05
CA ALA A 237 1.70 -11.82 45.44
C ALA A 237 0.75 -13.04 45.36
N GLN A 238 -0.12 -13.18 46.36
CA GLN A 238 -1.10 -14.28 46.44
C GLN A 238 -2.20 -14.19 45.37
N ALA A 239 -2.53 -12.99 44.89
CA ALA A 239 -3.46 -12.77 43.79
C ALA A 239 -2.67 -12.59 42.48
N GLY A 240 -2.82 -13.53 41.54
CA GLY A 240 -2.26 -13.42 40.20
C GLY A 240 -2.98 -12.36 39.35
N LEU A 241 -2.26 -11.73 38.44
CA LEU A 241 -2.80 -10.84 37.42
C LEU A 241 -3.32 -11.66 36.24
N ASP A 242 -4.61 -11.58 35.96
CA ASP A 242 -5.21 -12.30 34.85
C ASP A 242 -4.63 -11.87 33.49
N ILE A 243 -4.23 -12.87 32.69
CA ILE A 243 -4.00 -12.73 31.26
C ILE A 243 -5.30 -13.19 30.59
N VAL A 244 -6.21 -12.25 30.35
CA VAL A 244 -7.54 -12.61 29.84
C VAL A 244 -7.45 -13.16 28.41
N ASN A 245 -8.49 -13.84 27.92
CA ASN A 245 -8.46 -14.42 26.57
C ASN A 245 -7.29 -15.37 26.25
N CYS A 246 -6.59 -15.92 27.25
CA CYS A 246 -5.63 -17.02 27.04
C CYS A 246 -6.09 -18.25 27.82
N LEU A 247 -6.03 -19.41 27.18
CA LEU A 247 -6.55 -20.67 27.74
C LEU A 247 -5.54 -21.79 27.59
N LEU A 248 -5.51 -22.68 28.57
CA LEU A 248 -4.80 -23.95 28.51
C LEU A 248 -5.80 -25.09 28.62
N PHE A 249 -5.74 -26.04 27.71
CA PHE A 249 -6.51 -27.28 27.71
C PHE A 249 -5.58 -28.45 28.02
N THR A 250 -5.99 -29.37 28.88
CA THR A 250 -5.20 -30.59 29.16
C THR A 250 -5.98 -31.85 28.83
N GLU A 251 -5.30 -32.80 28.20
CA GLU A 251 -5.91 -34.05 27.71
C GLU A 251 -6.52 -34.89 28.83
N ARG A 252 -5.77 -35.05 29.94
CA ARG A 252 -6.14 -35.96 31.04
C ARG A 252 -6.63 -35.25 32.30
N GLY A 253 -6.84 -33.94 32.23
CA GLY A 253 -7.16 -33.10 33.37
C GLY A 253 -5.95 -32.84 34.28
N GLY A 254 -6.08 -31.84 35.17
CA GLY A 254 -4.99 -31.40 36.05
C GLY A 254 -3.85 -30.67 35.33
N GLN A 255 -2.83 -30.26 36.10
CA GLN A 255 -1.71 -29.42 35.64
C GLN A 255 -0.34 -30.09 35.78
N GLN A 256 -0.28 -31.26 36.43
CA GLN A 256 0.99 -31.94 36.66
C GLN A 256 1.54 -32.49 35.34
N PRO A 257 2.75 -32.09 34.90
CA PRO A 257 3.27 -32.48 33.58
C PRO A 257 3.34 -34.00 33.34
N ALA A 258 3.54 -34.79 34.40
CA ALA A 258 3.62 -36.24 34.33
C ALA A 258 2.26 -36.95 34.11
N THR A 259 1.15 -36.31 34.46
CA THR A 259 -0.18 -36.94 34.51
C THR A 259 -1.23 -36.23 33.66
N ALA A 260 -1.06 -34.94 33.38
CA ALA A 260 -2.01 -34.12 32.62
C ALA A 260 -2.10 -34.49 31.12
N GLY A 261 -1.16 -35.30 30.62
CA GLY A 261 -1.06 -35.65 29.21
C GLY A 261 -0.65 -34.46 28.36
N ARG A 262 -1.19 -34.39 27.14
CA ARG A 262 -0.94 -33.28 26.22
C ARG A 262 -1.55 -31.97 26.72
N ALA A 263 -0.94 -30.86 26.31
CA ALA A 263 -1.43 -29.52 26.59
C ALA A 263 -1.71 -28.77 25.29
N ILE A 264 -2.84 -28.07 25.19
CA ILE A 264 -3.14 -27.17 24.09
C ILE A 264 -3.28 -25.77 24.64
N PHE A 265 -2.52 -24.81 24.12
CA PHE A 265 -2.66 -23.40 24.46
C PHE A 265 -3.52 -22.70 23.42
N TRP A 266 -4.33 -21.72 23.84
CA TRP A 266 -5.02 -20.82 22.93
C TRP A 266 -4.77 -19.37 23.32
N SER A 267 -4.40 -18.55 22.34
CA SER A 267 -4.37 -17.09 22.40
C SER A 267 -5.01 -16.49 21.14
N PRO A 268 -5.48 -15.24 21.16
CA PRO A 268 -6.01 -14.58 19.96
C PRO A 268 -4.97 -14.39 18.86
N GLY A 269 -3.69 -14.19 19.22
CA GLY A 269 -2.61 -13.99 18.26
C GLY A 269 -2.21 -15.28 17.52
N SER A 270 -1.99 -16.36 18.28
CA SER A 270 -1.46 -17.63 17.76
C SER A 270 -2.54 -18.69 17.47
N GLY A 271 -3.73 -18.54 18.04
CA GLY A 271 -4.80 -19.54 18.01
C GLY A 271 -4.44 -20.78 18.83
N PHE A 272 -4.93 -21.97 18.46
CA PHE A 272 -4.61 -23.22 19.16
C PHE A 272 -3.21 -23.76 18.81
N GLU A 273 -2.43 -24.07 19.84
CA GLU A 273 -1.08 -24.64 19.74
C GLU A 273 -0.96 -25.89 20.63
N GLY A 274 -0.61 -27.03 20.04
CA GLY A 274 -0.45 -28.30 20.76
C GLY A 274 0.99 -28.53 21.25
N PHE A 275 1.13 -29.00 22.49
CA PHE A 275 2.39 -29.34 23.15
C PHE A 275 2.34 -30.77 23.70
N ALA A 276 3.51 -31.40 23.85
CA ALA A 276 3.57 -32.76 24.39
C ALA A 276 3.22 -32.84 25.88
N SER A 277 3.39 -31.74 26.63
CA SER A 277 3.04 -31.66 28.06
C SER A 277 2.80 -30.22 28.53
N VAL A 278 2.17 -30.08 29.70
CA VAL A 278 2.01 -28.78 30.39
C VAL A 278 3.37 -28.12 30.70
N GLY A 279 4.40 -28.91 31.01
CA GLY A 279 5.74 -28.39 31.29
C GLY A 279 6.41 -27.75 30.08
N GLU A 280 6.26 -28.38 28.90
CA GLU A 280 6.74 -27.82 27.63
C GLU A 280 6.00 -26.53 27.28
N CYS A 281 4.67 -26.53 27.37
CA CYS A 281 3.84 -25.35 27.15
C CYS A 281 4.27 -24.19 28.08
N THR A 282 4.46 -24.47 29.37
CA THR A 282 4.89 -23.46 30.36
C THR A 282 6.24 -22.86 30.00
N THR A 283 7.20 -23.70 29.60
CA THR A 283 8.54 -23.26 29.20
C THR A 283 8.48 -22.33 27.98
N GLN A 284 7.64 -22.67 26.99
CA GLN A 284 7.45 -21.85 25.79
C GLN A 284 6.78 -20.50 26.12
N LEU A 285 5.76 -20.48 26.97
CA LEU A 285 5.12 -19.23 27.41
C LEU A 285 6.07 -18.35 28.22
N GLN A 286 6.92 -18.93 29.08
CA GLN A 286 7.97 -18.19 29.78
C GLN A 286 8.99 -17.59 28.81
N ALA A 287 9.40 -18.34 27.78
CA ALA A 287 10.29 -17.82 26.74
C ALA A 287 9.65 -16.66 25.97
N ARG A 288 8.34 -16.74 25.64
CA ARG A 288 7.60 -15.62 25.03
C ARG A 288 7.55 -14.39 25.92
N LEU A 289 7.30 -14.54 27.21
CA LEU A 289 7.28 -13.43 28.17
C LEU A 289 8.67 -12.78 28.37
N ALA A 290 9.75 -13.55 28.24
CA ALA A 290 11.11 -13.04 28.34
C ALA A 290 11.51 -12.21 27.10
N ASP A 291 11.06 -12.61 25.91
CA ASP A 291 11.29 -11.90 24.66
C ASP A 291 10.50 -10.57 24.63
N LYS A 292 11.17 -9.45 24.33
CA LYS A 292 10.56 -8.10 24.34
C LYS A 292 9.51 -7.92 23.27
N ALA A 293 9.71 -8.52 22.11
CA ALA A 293 8.81 -8.40 20.98
C ALA A 293 7.65 -9.37 21.08
N ARG A 294 7.90 -10.61 21.53
CA ARG A 294 6.86 -11.66 21.59
C ARG A 294 5.94 -11.55 22.81
N ARG A 295 6.40 -10.96 23.93
CA ARG A 295 5.59 -10.88 25.15
C ARG A 295 4.29 -10.08 24.95
N TRP A 296 4.24 -9.18 23.97
CA TRP A 296 3.10 -8.30 23.77
C TRP A 296 1.82 -9.07 23.40
N GLU A 297 1.94 -10.21 22.72
CA GLU A 297 0.83 -11.12 22.45
C GLU A 297 0.03 -11.41 23.74
N LEU A 298 0.72 -11.66 24.85
CA LEU A 298 0.12 -11.95 26.15
C LEU A 298 -0.21 -10.66 26.93
N LEU A 299 0.70 -9.67 26.93
CA LEU A 299 0.50 -8.43 27.69
C LEU A 299 -0.69 -7.60 27.20
N SER A 300 -1.04 -7.67 25.92
CA SER A 300 -2.23 -7.00 25.36
C SER A 300 -3.55 -7.43 26.02
N HIS A 301 -3.54 -8.59 26.68
CA HIS A 301 -4.67 -9.12 27.43
C HIS A 301 -4.58 -8.95 28.95
N VAL A 302 -3.58 -8.21 29.43
CA VAL A 302 -3.54 -7.70 30.81
C VAL A 302 -4.17 -6.31 30.83
N SER A 303 -4.85 -5.93 31.92
CA SER A 303 -5.47 -4.59 32.05
C SER A 303 -4.45 -3.47 31.81
N THR A 304 -4.82 -2.45 31.03
CA THR A 304 -3.93 -1.36 30.58
C THR A 304 -3.23 -0.69 31.76
N GLY A 305 -3.94 -0.49 32.88
CA GLY A 305 -3.39 0.14 34.07
C GLY A 305 -2.27 -0.65 34.79
N THR A 306 -2.16 -1.96 34.56
CA THR A 306 -1.15 -2.82 35.21
C THR A 306 -0.01 -3.20 34.26
N GLN A 307 -0.16 -3.03 32.95
CA GLN A 307 0.86 -3.36 31.95
C GLN A 307 2.23 -2.70 32.22
N PRO A 308 2.35 -1.43 32.62
CA PRO A 308 3.65 -0.82 32.90
C PRO A 308 4.39 -1.50 34.06
N GLN A 309 3.65 -1.88 35.11
CA GLN A 309 4.22 -2.59 36.28
C GLN A 309 4.70 -3.99 35.89
N VAL A 310 3.90 -4.71 35.09
CA VAL A 310 4.26 -6.04 34.56
C VAL A 310 5.50 -5.95 33.69
N THR A 311 5.57 -4.96 32.80
CA THR A 311 6.69 -4.77 31.88
C THR A 311 7.98 -4.46 32.65
N ALA A 312 7.92 -3.56 33.63
CA ALA A 312 9.06 -3.23 34.49
C ALA A 312 9.55 -4.47 35.28
N TRP A 313 8.62 -5.28 35.79
CA TRP A 313 8.97 -6.53 36.46
C TRP A 313 9.66 -7.52 35.50
N LEU A 314 9.09 -7.76 34.31
CA LEU A 314 9.69 -8.64 33.29
C LEU A 314 11.10 -8.18 32.92
N ASP A 315 11.30 -6.87 32.72
CA ASP A 315 12.60 -6.30 32.40
C ASP A 315 13.63 -6.45 33.54
N SER A 316 13.18 -6.50 34.80
CA SER A 316 14.05 -6.75 35.96
C SER A 316 14.48 -8.22 36.12
N THR A 317 13.81 -9.16 35.45
CA THR A 317 13.94 -10.62 35.72
C THR A 317 14.99 -11.30 34.79
N ALA A 318 16.00 -10.57 34.32
CA ALA A 318 16.87 -10.92 33.19
C ALA A 318 17.71 -12.23 33.28
N ASN A 319 17.58 -13.07 34.32
CA ASN A 319 18.39 -14.29 34.54
C ASN A 319 17.61 -15.62 34.57
N GLY A 320 16.55 -15.77 33.77
CA GLY A 320 16.23 -17.09 33.19
C GLY A 320 15.22 -17.99 33.91
N LYS A 321 14.47 -17.51 34.91
CA LYS A 321 13.21 -18.15 35.31
C LYS A 321 12.16 -17.10 35.68
N ILE A 322 11.24 -16.85 34.76
CA ILE A 322 10.00 -16.11 35.04
C ILE A 322 9.10 -17.04 35.86
N GLY A 323 9.37 -17.12 37.17
CA GLY A 323 8.48 -17.77 38.14
C GLY A 323 7.29 -16.87 38.37
N GLY A 324 6.17 -17.16 37.70
CA GLY A 324 5.00 -16.29 37.78
C GLY A 324 3.77 -16.81 37.05
N LEU A 325 3.91 -17.66 36.03
CA LEU A 325 2.73 -18.24 35.36
C LEU A 325 1.99 -19.21 36.28
N GLN A 326 0.70 -18.94 36.45
CA GLN A 326 -0.24 -19.76 37.20
C GLN A 326 -1.38 -20.16 36.28
N PHE A 327 -1.82 -21.41 36.41
CA PHE A 327 -2.98 -21.94 35.71
C PHE A 327 -4.10 -22.10 36.73
N GLU A 328 -5.25 -21.47 36.51
CA GLU A 328 -6.41 -21.54 37.39
C GLU A 328 -7.49 -22.38 36.71
N ARG A 329 -7.91 -23.48 37.35
CA ARG A 329 -8.88 -24.41 36.74
C ARG A 329 -10.24 -23.74 36.63
N VAL A 330 -10.85 -23.86 35.46
CA VAL A 330 -12.19 -23.36 35.18
C VAL A 330 -13.20 -24.46 35.50
N GLU A 331 -13.93 -24.29 36.60
CA GLU A 331 -14.77 -25.34 37.19
C GLU A 331 -16.13 -25.49 36.48
N HIS A 332 -16.70 -24.42 35.92
CA HIS A 332 -18.04 -24.44 35.30
C HIS A 332 -17.99 -24.34 33.77
N ASP A 333 -18.83 -23.46 33.21
CA ASP A 333 -18.84 -23.14 31.78
C ASP A 333 -17.65 -22.22 31.46
N PHE A 334 -16.65 -22.78 30.78
CA PHE A 334 -15.44 -22.03 30.51
C PHE A 334 -15.65 -20.84 29.59
N VAL A 335 -16.64 -20.88 28.70
CA VAL A 335 -16.93 -19.77 27.79
C VAL A 335 -17.46 -18.60 28.60
N ARG A 336 -18.38 -18.88 29.54
CA ARG A 336 -18.97 -17.86 30.40
C ARG A 336 -17.97 -17.28 31.38
N GLU A 337 -17.18 -18.13 32.06
CA GLU A 337 -16.16 -17.67 33.01
C GLU A 337 -15.08 -16.81 32.33
N THR A 338 -14.63 -17.20 31.14
CA THR A 338 -13.60 -16.44 30.41
C THR A 338 -14.14 -15.13 29.84
N GLN A 339 -15.41 -15.11 29.41
CA GLN A 339 -16.07 -13.87 29.00
C GLN A 339 -16.29 -12.91 30.18
N LEU A 340 -16.59 -13.42 31.38
CA LEU A 340 -16.67 -12.62 32.60
C LEU A 340 -15.33 -11.94 32.92
N ARG A 341 -14.21 -12.67 32.80
CA ARG A 341 -12.85 -12.09 32.98
C ARG A 341 -12.54 -11.03 31.93
N ALA A 342 -12.92 -11.25 30.67
CA ALA A 342 -12.76 -10.25 29.61
C ALA A 342 -13.54 -8.95 29.90
N ILE A 343 -14.79 -9.06 30.37
CA ILE A 343 -15.60 -7.89 30.77
C ILE A 343 -15.03 -7.23 32.03
N ALA A 344 -14.51 -8.00 32.99
CA ALA A 344 -13.85 -7.45 34.17
C ALA A 344 -12.63 -6.60 33.77
N LYS A 345 -11.82 -7.05 32.80
CA LYS A 345 -10.75 -6.24 32.20
C LYS A 345 -11.28 -4.94 31.59
N VAL A 346 -12.33 -5.01 30.75
CA VAL A 346 -12.95 -3.81 30.15
C VAL A 346 -13.36 -2.79 31.21
N LEU A 347 -13.97 -3.23 32.33
CA LEU A 347 -14.37 -2.34 33.41
C LEU A 347 -13.17 -1.76 34.18
N ALA A 348 -12.10 -2.54 34.37
CA ALA A 348 -10.86 -2.06 34.98
C ALA A 348 -10.17 -1.01 34.09
N ASP A 349 -10.12 -1.25 32.78
CA ASP A 349 -9.55 -0.34 31.79
C ASP A 349 -10.39 0.94 31.67
N ALA A 350 -11.72 0.84 31.73
CA ALA A 350 -12.61 2.00 31.80
C ALA A 350 -12.32 2.87 33.03
N GLY A 351 -12.14 2.23 34.19
CA GLY A 351 -11.75 2.92 35.41
C GLY A 351 -10.39 3.60 35.29
N PHE A 352 -9.42 2.96 34.63
CA PHE A 352 -8.11 3.54 34.35
C PHE A 352 -8.21 4.74 33.41
N ALA A 353 -8.91 4.61 32.27
CA ALA A 353 -9.13 5.70 31.32
C ALA A 353 -9.83 6.90 31.96
N CYS A 354 -10.81 6.67 32.85
CA CYS A 354 -11.46 7.74 33.61
C CYS A 354 -10.49 8.45 34.55
N ARG A 355 -9.61 7.73 35.26
CA ARG A 355 -8.58 8.35 36.11
C ARG A 355 -7.58 9.14 35.29
N THR A 356 -7.19 8.65 34.13
CA THR A 356 -6.32 9.35 33.17
C THR A 356 -6.97 10.65 32.70
N ALA A 357 -8.25 10.60 32.31
CA ALA A 357 -9.01 11.77 31.88
C ALA A 357 -9.30 12.78 33.00
N GLN A 358 -9.28 12.34 34.26
CA GLN A 358 -9.37 13.22 35.43
C GLN A 358 -8.03 13.87 35.78
N ALA A 359 -6.92 13.14 35.60
CA ALA A 359 -5.58 13.62 35.93
C ALA A 359 -4.97 14.54 34.86
N ILE A 360 -5.39 14.36 33.60
CA ILE A 360 -4.92 15.13 32.45
C ILE A 360 -6.13 15.90 31.89
N PRO A 361 -6.03 17.23 31.70
CA PRO A 361 -7.12 18.05 31.18
C PRO A 361 -7.35 17.73 29.69
N LEU A 362 -8.07 16.65 29.41
CA LEU A 362 -8.39 16.20 28.06
C LEU A 362 -9.57 17.01 27.50
N SER A 363 -9.53 17.28 26.18
CA SER A 363 -10.71 17.75 25.46
C SER A 363 -11.79 16.67 25.43
N ALA A 364 -13.04 17.07 25.22
CA ALA A 364 -14.16 16.15 25.10
C ALA A 364 -13.90 15.07 24.03
N GLN A 365 -13.38 15.48 22.86
CA GLN A 365 -13.02 14.57 21.77
C GLN A 365 -11.84 13.65 22.13
N ALA A 366 -10.83 14.15 22.83
CA ALA A 366 -9.70 13.32 23.27
C ALA A 366 -10.15 12.23 24.26
N PHE A 367 -11.06 12.56 25.18
CA PHE A 367 -11.63 11.58 26.11
C PHE A 367 -12.51 10.54 25.40
N GLU A 368 -13.35 10.98 24.46
CA GLU A 368 -14.13 10.08 23.59
C GLU A 368 -13.21 9.12 22.84
N ASN A 369 -12.18 9.65 22.17
CA ASN A 369 -11.20 8.88 21.39
C ASN A 369 -10.47 7.84 22.27
N LEU A 370 -10.02 8.25 23.46
CA LEU A 370 -9.38 7.35 24.43
C LEU A 370 -10.28 6.16 24.76
N ILE A 371 -11.57 6.39 25.04
CA ILE A 371 -12.52 5.32 25.33
C ILE A 371 -12.73 4.40 24.14
N HIS A 372 -12.90 4.95 22.93
CA HIS A 372 -13.07 4.12 21.74
C HIS A 372 -11.84 3.25 21.47
N SER A 373 -10.64 3.84 21.56
CA SER A 373 -9.38 3.14 21.28
C SER A 373 -9.08 2.04 22.31
N GLU A 374 -9.27 2.31 23.60
CA GLU A 374 -8.93 1.37 24.68
C GLU A 374 -10.01 0.30 24.91
N LEU A 375 -11.29 0.66 24.75
CA LEU A 375 -12.40 -0.21 25.16
C LEU A 375 -13.21 -0.76 24.00
N VAL A 376 -13.68 0.12 23.10
CA VAL A 376 -14.64 -0.25 22.04
C VAL A 376 -13.96 -1.12 20.99
N GLN A 377 -12.75 -0.75 20.56
CA GLN A 377 -11.95 -1.53 19.61
C GLN A 377 -11.60 -2.93 20.14
N GLY A 378 -11.59 -3.12 21.46
CA GLY A 378 -11.38 -4.43 22.09
C GLY A 378 -12.56 -5.39 21.98
N ARG A 379 -13.72 -4.95 21.44
CA ARG A 379 -14.93 -5.75 21.20
C ARG A 379 -15.34 -6.68 22.36
N ALA A 380 -15.23 -6.17 23.59
CA ALA A 380 -15.49 -6.92 24.81
C ALA A 380 -14.74 -8.28 24.90
N GLY A 381 -13.54 -8.37 24.31
CA GLY A 381 -12.68 -9.56 24.33
C GLY A 381 -12.94 -10.57 23.22
N LEU A 382 -13.80 -10.28 22.23
CA LEU A 382 -13.95 -11.09 21.03
C LEU A 382 -13.06 -10.56 19.90
N VAL A 383 -11.82 -11.08 19.86
CA VAL A 383 -10.81 -10.72 18.86
C VAL A 383 -10.97 -11.65 17.65
N LEU A 384 -11.57 -11.13 16.57
CA LEU A 384 -11.97 -11.91 15.39
C LEU A 384 -11.01 -11.73 14.21
N GLU A 385 -10.29 -10.61 14.18
CA GLU A 385 -9.45 -10.18 13.06
C GLU A 385 -8.43 -11.25 12.66
N PRO A 386 -7.65 -11.87 13.57
CA PRO A 386 -6.66 -12.88 13.20
C PRO A 386 -7.29 -14.15 12.62
N VAL A 387 -8.51 -14.49 13.06
CA VAL A 387 -9.25 -15.67 12.60
C VAL A 387 -9.86 -15.42 11.22
N VAL A 388 -10.45 -14.24 11.02
CA VAL A 388 -10.97 -13.80 9.71
C VAL A 388 -9.84 -13.73 8.69
N GLU A 389 -8.69 -13.16 9.06
CA GLU A 389 -7.52 -13.06 8.19
C GLU A 389 -6.99 -14.45 7.80
N MET A 390 -6.91 -15.37 8.76
CA MET A 390 -6.55 -16.76 8.46
C MET A 390 -7.53 -17.40 7.48
N ALA A 391 -8.84 -17.22 7.70
CA ALA A 391 -9.87 -17.77 6.83
C ALA A 391 -9.76 -17.21 5.40
N ARG A 392 -9.56 -15.89 5.26
CA ARG A 392 -9.35 -15.22 3.97
C ARG A 392 -8.11 -15.74 3.26
N LEU A 393 -7.01 -15.94 3.99
CA LEU A 393 -5.77 -16.44 3.40
C LEU A 393 -5.85 -17.91 3.01
N GLN A 394 -6.54 -18.76 3.78
CA GLN A 394 -6.80 -20.14 3.38
C GLN A 394 -7.72 -20.22 2.16
N ALA A 395 -8.77 -19.40 2.11
CA ALA A 395 -9.63 -19.29 0.94
C ALA A 395 -8.83 -18.81 -0.30
N PHE A 396 -7.98 -17.80 -0.11
CA PHE A 396 -7.07 -17.30 -1.14
C PHE A 396 -6.09 -18.38 -1.62
N GLU A 397 -5.41 -19.09 -0.70
CA GLU A 397 -4.51 -20.20 -1.04
C GLU A 397 -5.25 -21.32 -1.79
N ALA A 398 -6.48 -21.61 -1.41
CA ALA A 398 -7.32 -22.59 -2.12
C ALA A 398 -7.71 -22.09 -3.52
N ALA A 399 -7.89 -20.79 -3.71
CA ALA A 399 -8.32 -20.18 -4.97
C ALA A 399 -7.19 -19.89 -5.97
N ILE A 400 -5.92 -19.79 -5.53
CA ILE A 400 -4.80 -19.53 -6.46
C ILE A 400 -4.61 -20.69 -7.46
N PRO A 401 -4.10 -20.41 -8.68
CA PRO A 401 -3.94 -21.41 -9.73
C PRO A 401 -2.85 -22.43 -9.36
N GLN A 402 -2.92 -23.63 -9.95
CA GLN A 402 -2.02 -24.72 -9.59
C GLN A 402 -0.53 -24.38 -9.77
N TRP A 403 -0.18 -23.62 -10.80
CA TRP A 403 1.20 -23.18 -11.05
C TRP A 403 1.73 -22.29 -9.92
N LEU A 404 0.92 -21.36 -9.38
CA LEU A 404 1.30 -20.58 -8.19
C LEU A 404 1.34 -21.43 -6.92
N LYS A 405 0.43 -22.39 -6.75
CA LYS A 405 0.45 -23.29 -5.58
C LYS A 405 1.78 -24.05 -5.49
N ASN A 406 2.23 -24.58 -6.63
CA ASN A 406 3.45 -25.36 -6.77
C ASN A 406 4.74 -24.52 -6.76
N ALA A 407 4.64 -23.20 -6.96
CA ALA A 407 5.80 -22.31 -6.97
C ALA A 407 6.54 -22.28 -5.61
N SER A 408 7.86 -22.06 -5.67
CA SER A 408 8.68 -21.91 -4.48
C SER A 408 8.30 -20.65 -3.69
N GLN A 409 8.70 -20.58 -2.41
CA GLN A 409 8.48 -19.38 -1.59
C GLN A 409 9.13 -18.13 -2.21
N ALA A 410 10.35 -18.27 -2.73
CA ALA A 410 11.08 -17.19 -3.39
C ALA A 410 10.35 -16.71 -4.66
N ASP A 411 9.83 -17.63 -5.46
CA ASP A 411 9.08 -17.29 -6.68
C ASP A 411 7.74 -16.61 -6.37
N LYS A 412 7.02 -17.06 -5.33
CA LYS A 412 5.78 -16.41 -4.86
C LYS A 412 6.05 -14.97 -4.43
N LEU A 413 7.17 -14.73 -3.72
CA LEU A 413 7.58 -13.39 -3.32
C LEU A 413 8.02 -12.54 -4.50
N ALA A 414 8.78 -13.11 -5.45
CA ALA A 414 9.19 -12.40 -6.67
C ALA A 414 7.97 -11.98 -7.50
N TYR A 415 7.00 -12.88 -7.69
CA TYR A 415 5.76 -12.59 -8.41
C TYR A 415 4.92 -11.54 -7.66
N ALA A 416 4.77 -11.67 -6.33
CA ALA A 416 4.10 -10.66 -5.51
C ALA A 416 4.77 -9.28 -5.62
N GLY A 417 6.11 -9.21 -5.57
CA GLY A 417 6.86 -7.96 -5.71
C GLY A 417 6.67 -7.29 -7.08
N LEU A 418 6.58 -8.07 -8.16
CA LEU A 418 6.20 -7.55 -9.48
C LEU A 418 4.79 -6.97 -9.48
N LEU A 419 3.81 -7.69 -8.91
CA LEU A 419 2.41 -7.25 -8.85
C LEU A 419 2.22 -5.99 -7.99
N GLN A 420 2.99 -5.82 -6.91
CA GLN A 420 2.93 -4.60 -6.09
C GLN A 420 3.33 -3.33 -6.86
N ARG A 421 4.06 -3.44 -7.98
CA ARG A 421 4.43 -2.29 -8.83
C ARG A 421 3.28 -1.84 -9.75
N TYR A 422 2.24 -2.67 -9.91
CA TYR A 422 1.10 -2.41 -10.81
C TYR A 422 0.29 -1.14 -10.51
N PRO A 423 -0.06 -0.79 -9.24
CA PRO A 423 -0.91 0.37 -8.97
C PRO A 423 -0.28 1.71 -9.35
N GLY A 424 1.05 1.77 -9.49
CA GLY A 424 1.76 2.93 -10.04
C GLY A 424 1.58 3.01 -11.56
N ALA A 425 2.08 2.01 -12.28
CA ALA A 425 2.09 1.97 -13.74
C ALA A 425 0.69 1.92 -14.40
N GLY A 426 -0.35 1.51 -13.66
CA GLY A 426 -1.72 1.34 -14.15
C GLY A 426 -2.59 2.61 -14.20
N GLN A 427 -2.16 3.73 -13.60
CA GLN A 427 -2.97 4.96 -13.55
C GLN A 427 -3.15 5.61 -14.93
N GLU A 428 -4.31 6.25 -15.20
CA GLU A 428 -4.58 6.91 -16.49
C GLU A 428 -3.57 7.99 -16.86
N GLN A 429 -3.13 8.78 -15.87
CA GLN A 429 -2.16 9.87 -16.05
C GLN A 429 -0.73 9.36 -16.33
N GLN A 430 -0.46 8.07 -16.05
CA GLN A 430 0.85 7.43 -16.27
C GLN A 430 0.84 6.51 -17.51
N ASN A 431 -0.24 6.53 -18.30
CA ASN A 431 -0.33 5.76 -19.53
C ASN A 431 0.33 6.47 -20.70
N TYR A 432 1.24 5.82 -21.44
CA TYR A 432 1.85 6.42 -22.62
C TYR A 432 0.84 6.76 -23.75
N LEU A 433 -0.36 6.17 -23.71
CA LEU A 433 -1.49 6.48 -24.60
C LEU A 433 -2.53 7.43 -23.98
N HIS A 434 -2.21 8.14 -22.88
CA HIS A 434 -3.11 9.16 -22.31
C HIS A 434 -3.51 10.19 -23.38
N ASP A 435 -4.76 10.68 -23.32
CA ASP A 435 -5.36 11.57 -24.33
C ASP A 435 -5.49 10.99 -25.76
N ILE A 436 -5.26 9.68 -25.96
CA ILE A 436 -5.54 8.98 -27.21
C ILE A 436 -6.71 8.01 -26.96
N PRO A 437 -7.94 8.34 -27.42
CA PRO A 437 -9.09 7.46 -27.23
C PRO A 437 -8.90 6.15 -28.01
N PRO A 438 -9.40 5.01 -27.50
CA PRO A 438 -9.43 3.77 -28.26
C PRO A 438 -10.12 3.96 -29.62
N LEU A 439 -9.62 3.31 -30.67
CA LEU A 439 -10.13 3.49 -32.05
C LEU A 439 -11.66 3.30 -32.17
N ALA A 440 -12.23 2.35 -31.42
CA ALA A 440 -13.67 2.12 -31.41
C ALA A 440 -14.47 3.28 -30.81
N GLU A 441 -13.99 3.86 -29.72
CA GLU A 441 -14.61 5.03 -29.08
C GLU A 441 -14.44 6.28 -29.93
N TYR A 442 -13.26 6.47 -30.53
CA TYR A 442 -13.00 7.54 -31.48
C TYR A 442 -13.95 7.45 -32.68
N ALA A 443 -14.10 6.26 -33.27
CA ALA A 443 -15.04 6.01 -34.36
C ALA A 443 -16.50 6.28 -33.94
N ARG A 444 -16.90 5.81 -32.76
CA ARG A 444 -18.25 6.05 -32.21
C ARG A 444 -18.52 7.54 -32.02
N ALA A 445 -17.56 8.29 -31.49
CA ALA A 445 -17.68 9.73 -31.26
C ALA A 445 -17.84 10.49 -32.58
N LEU A 446 -17.00 10.19 -33.58
CA LEU A 446 -17.12 10.79 -34.92
C LEU A 446 -18.45 10.45 -35.60
N LEU A 447 -18.90 9.19 -35.47
CA LEU A 447 -20.20 8.76 -36.00
C LEU A 447 -21.36 9.46 -35.32
N LYS A 448 -21.33 9.60 -33.98
CA LYS A 448 -22.36 10.35 -33.23
C LYS A 448 -22.42 11.80 -33.69
N LEU A 449 -21.29 12.50 -33.72
CA LEU A 449 -21.22 13.88 -34.20
C LEU A 449 -21.79 14.01 -35.63
N ARG A 450 -21.44 13.06 -36.50
CA ARG A 450 -21.92 13.10 -37.89
C ARG A 450 -23.41 12.77 -38.02
N LEU A 451 -23.93 11.82 -37.24
CA LEU A 451 -25.35 11.47 -37.21
C LEU A 451 -26.20 12.59 -36.58
N GLU A 452 -25.68 13.29 -35.57
CA GLU A 452 -26.33 14.48 -34.99
C GLU A 452 -26.44 15.63 -36.00
N LEU A 453 -25.39 15.84 -36.80
CA LEU A 453 -25.40 16.83 -37.89
C LEU A 453 -26.35 16.44 -39.03
N ASP A 454 -26.32 15.19 -39.48
CA ASP A 454 -27.12 14.72 -40.62
C ASP A 454 -28.59 14.44 -40.27
N PHE A 455 -28.92 14.17 -38.99
CA PHE A 455 -30.26 13.86 -38.48
C PHE A 455 -30.61 14.63 -37.19
N ALA A 456 -30.57 15.97 -37.28
CA ALA A 456 -30.86 16.87 -36.17
C ALA A 456 -32.20 16.54 -35.48
N GLY A 457 -32.17 16.37 -34.15
CA GLY A 457 -33.35 16.06 -33.32
C GLY A 457 -33.73 14.58 -33.21
N GLN A 458 -33.05 13.67 -33.94
CA GLN A 458 -33.28 12.22 -33.86
C GLN A 458 -32.09 11.45 -33.27
N ALA A 459 -30.86 11.97 -33.41
CA ALA A 459 -29.60 11.53 -32.78
C ALA A 459 -29.49 10.01 -32.50
N PRO A 460 -29.57 9.14 -33.52
CA PRO A 460 -29.55 7.70 -33.31
C PRO A 460 -28.15 7.23 -32.85
N ASP A 461 -28.08 6.38 -31.81
CA ASP A 461 -26.81 5.81 -31.35
C ASP A 461 -26.24 4.82 -32.39
N PRO A 462 -25.03 5.03 -32.95
CA PRO A 462 -24.45 4.13 -33.94
C PRO A 462 -24.29 2.69 -33.45
N ASP A 463 -24.18 2.45 -32.14
CA ASP A 463 -24.11 1.08 -31.60
C ASP A 463 -25.47 0.39 -31.48
N ALA A 464 -26.58 1.13 -31.59
CA ALA A 464 -27.93 0.58 -31.60
C ALA A 464 -28.43 0.22 -33.02
N ILE A 465 -27.71 0.64 -34.05
CA ILE A 465 -28.02 0.36 -35.47
C ILE A 465 -27.22 -0.87 -35.92
N GLU A 466 -27.93 -1.91 -36.36
CA GLU A 466 -27.31 -3.09 -36.96
C GLU A 466 -27.25 -2.96 -38.49
N VAL A 467 -26.04 -3.10 -39.03
CA VAL A 467 -25.76 -3.27 -40.46
C VAL A 467 -25.73 -4.77 -40.77
N VAL A 468 -26.65 -5.20 -41.63
CA VAL A 468 -26.78 -6.59 -42.08
C VAL A 468 -26.23 -6.70 -43.50
N ILE A 469 -25.33 -7.66 -43.73
CA ILE A 469 -24.70 -7.92 -45.03
C ILE A 469 -24.98 -9.37 -45.43
N ASP A 470 -25.65 -9.56 -46.56
CA ASP A 470 -25.89 -10.87 -47.17
C ASP A 470 -24.94 -11.06 -48.36
N THR A 471 -23.95 -11.94 -48.22
CA THR A 471 -22.91 -12.20 -49.25
C THR A 471 -23.21 -13.50 -49.99
N TYR A 472 -23.16 -13.46 -51.31
CA TYR A 472 -23.46 -14.59 -52.19
C TYR A 472 -22.16 -15.27 -52.64
N VAL A 473 -21.99 -16.55 -52.34
CA VAL A 473 -20.81 -17.34 -52.72
C VAL A 473 -21.10 -18.06 -54.05
N PRO A 474 -20.35 -17.79 -55.15
CA PRO A 474 -20.55 -18.50 -56.42
C PRO A 474 -20.07 -19.96 -56.33
N SER A 475 -20.70 -20.87 -57.09
CA SER A 475 -20.23 -22.26 -57.20
C SER A 475 -18.86 -22.33 -57.91
N PRO A 476 -17.88 -23.11 -57.41
CA PRO A 476 -16.63 -23.33 -58.13
C PRO A 476 -16.91 -24.00 -59.47
N VAL A 477 -16.42 -23.39 -60.55
CA VAL A 477 -16.51 -23.91 -61.93
C VAL A 477 -15.09 -24.21 -62.46
N PRO A 478 -14.91 -25.26 -63.29
CA PRO A 478 -13.63 -25.56 -63.91
C PRO A 478 -13.06 -24.38 -64.71
N VAL A 479 -11.73 -24.23 -64.69
CA VAL A 479 -11.03 -23.17 -65.44
C VAL A 479 -11.41 -23.24 -66.93
N GLY A 480 -11.98 -22.16 -67.47
CA GLY A 480 -12.46 -22.07 -68.86
C GLY A 480 -13.98 -22.17 -69.05
N SER A 481 -14.78 -22.28 -67.99
CA SER A 481 -16.25 -22.31 -68.07
C SER A 481 -16.92 -21.07 -67.46
N THR A 482 -18.11 -20.71 -67.97
CA THR A 482 -18.90 -19.55 -67.50
C THR A 482 -19.52 -19.83 -66.13
N PRO A 483 -19.31 -18.96 -65.12
CA PRO A 483 -19.91 -19.13 -63.80
C PRO A 483 -21.44 -19.09 -63.84
N SER A 484 -22.09 -19.95 -63.05
CA SER A 484 -23.56 -19.92 -62.85
C SER A 484 -23.98 -18.67 -62.08
N PHE A 485 -25.12 -18.06 -62.46
CA PHE A 485 -25.73 -16.91 -61.77
C PHE A 485 -26.42 -17.28 -60.45
N LEU A 486 -26.54 -18.57 -60.11
CA LEU A 486 -27.15 -19.04 -58.86
C LEU A 486 -26.08 -19.26 -57.77
N PRO A 487 -26.18 -18.60 -56.60
CA PRO A 487 -25.20 -18.74 -55.53
C PRO A 487 -25.29 -20.09 -54.82
N ALA A 488 -24.13 -20.68 -54.49
CA ALA A 488 -24.00 -21.96 -53.80
C ALA A 488 -24.33 -21.87 -52.30
N ALA A 489 -24.06 -20.71 -51.69
CA ALA A 489 -24.37 -20.42 -50.30
C ALA A 489 -24.54 -18.91 -50.11
N THR A 490 -25.38 -18.50 -49.14
CA THR A 490 -25.47 -17.10 -48.69
C THR A 490 -24.96 -17.01 -47.27
N THR A 491 -23.96 -16.16 -47.02
CA THR A 491 -23.46 -15.89 -45.67
C THR A 491 -24.01 -14.56 -45.18
N ARG A 492 -24.62 -14.55 -43.98
CA ARG A 492 -25.18 -13.36 -43.35
C ARG A 492 -24.29 -12.90 -42.22
N THR A 493 -23.82 -11.65 -42.28
CA THR A 493 -23.08 -11.02 -41.17
C THR A 493 -23.86 -9.83 -40.62
N VAL A 494 -23.87 -9.68 -39.29
CA VAL A 494 -24.51 -8.57 -38.59
C VAL A 494 -23.47 -7.86 -37.73
N GLN A 495 -23.38 -6.54 -37.84
CA GLN A 495 -22.44 -5.69 -37.09
C GLN A 495 -23.13 -4.38 -36.67
N THR A 496 -22.66 -3.72 -35.62
CA THR A 496 -23.14 -2.35 -35.32
C THR A 496 -22.65 -1.36 -36.39
N LEU A 497 -23.24 -0.16 -36.49
CA LEU A 497 -22.76 0.85 -37.45
C LEU A 497 -21.32 1.30 -37.15
N THR A 498 -20.94 1.35 -35.86
CA THR A 498 -19.54 1.60 -35.45
C THR A 498 -18.61 0.51 -35.94
N GLN A 499 -18.95 -0.76 -35.68
CA GLN A 499 -18.17 -1.91 -36.14
C GLN A 499 -18.09 -1.98 -37.67
N PHE A 500 -19.20 -1.69 -38.36
CA PHE A 500 -19.23 -1.66 -39.81
C PHE A 500 -18.38 -0.51 -40.39
N SER A 501 -18.36 0.66 -39.75
CA SER A 501 -17.53 1.77 -40.24
C SER A 501 -16.03 1.52 -40.05
N LEU A 502 -15.67 0.67 -39.08
CA LEU A 502 -14.30 0.19 -38.87
C LEU A 502 -13.92 -0.97 -39.82
N ASN A 503 -14.84 -1.93 -40.00
CA ASN A 503 -14.58 -3.19 -40.71
C ASN A 503 -15.06 -3.22 -42.16
N GLY A 504 -15.89 -2.28 -42.59
CA GLY A 504 -16.77 -2.44 -43.74
C GLY A 504 -16.20 -1.98 -45.08
N PHE A 505 -14.99 -1.41 -45.13
CA PHE A 505 -14.48 -0.70 -46.31
C PHE A 505 -14.35 -1.60 -47.56
N TYR A 506 -13.85 -2.82 -47.41
CA TYR A 506 -13.83 -3.83 -48.49
C TYR A 506 -15.22 -4.45 -48.76
N ARG A 507 -16.12 -4.42 -47.77
CA ARG A 507 -17.51 -4.91 -47.89
C ARG A 507 -18.48 -3.88 -48.48
N LEU A 508 -18.03 -2.66 -48.75
CA LEU A 508 -18.88 -1.62 -49.34
C LEU A 508 -19.52 -2.07 -50.66
N ASN A 509 -18.87 -2.99 -51.38
CA ASN A 509 -19.33 -3.55 -52.64
C ASN A 509 -19.68 -5.05 -52.57
N ALA A 510 -19.51 -5.70 -51.40
CA ALA A 510 -19.78 -7.13 -51.23
C ALA A 510 -21.20 -7.35 -50.68
N GLY A 511 -22.07 -7.97 -51.48
CA GLY A 511 -23.39 -8.40 -51.03
C GLY A 511 -24.46 -7.30 -50.88
N ALA A 512 -25.66 -7.71 -50.46
CA ALA A 512 -26.77 -6.81 -50.17
C ALA A 512 -26.66 -6.27 -48.74
N ILE A 513 -26.68 -4.94 -48.57
CA ILE A 513 -26.60 -4.28 -47.27
C ILE A 513 -27.98 -3.76 -46.87
N SER A 514 -28.41 -4.04 -45.65
CA SER A 514 -29.62 -3.48 -45.04
C SER A 514 -29.37 -3.02 -43.60
N LEU A 515 -30.21 -2.13 -43.09
CA LEU A 515 -30.11 -1.59 -41.72
C LEU A 515 -31.32 -2.01 -40.91
N ARG A 516 -31.12 -2.34 -39.64
CA ARG A 516 -32.21 -2.62 -38.70
C ARG A 516 -31.85 -2.16 -37.28
N VAL A 517 -32.87 -2.01 -36.45
CA VAL A 517 -32.70 -1.85 -35.00
C VAL A 517 -33.26 -3.10 -34.32
N PRO A 518 -32.54 -3.73 -33.38
CA PRO A 518 -33.01 -4.95 -32.71
C PRO A 518 -34.40 -4.81 -32.07
N ASN A 519 -34.73 -3.63 -31.58
CA ASN A 519 -35.99 -3.33 -30.89
C ASN A 519 -37.16 -3.03 -31.85
N GLY A 520 -36.95 -3.08 -33.17
CA GLY A 520 -37.98 -2.87 -34.18
C GLY A 520 -38.42 -1.42 -34.40
N SER A 521 -37.73 -0.43 -33.81
CA SER A 521 -38.01 0.98 -34.06
C SER A 521 -37.70 1.38 -35.50
N ALA A 522 -38.51 2.30 -36.05
CA ALA A 522 -38.33 2.79 -37.41
C ALA A 522 -37.07 3.66 -37.51
N LEU A 523 -36.16 3.32 -38.43
CA LEU A 523 -35.04 4.18 -38.80
C LEU A 523 -35.51 5.30 -39.72
N PRO A 524 -34.89 6.48 -39.68
CA PRO A 524 -35.17 7.55 -40.64
C PRO A 524 -34.97 7.04 -42.07
N THR A 525 -35.89 7.32 -43.00
CA THR A 525 -35.83 6.77 -44.37
C THR A 525 -34.55 7.15 -45.12
N ALA A 526 -33.95 8.29 -44.77
CA ALA A 526 -32.68 8.75 -45.31
C ALA A 526 -31.44 8.00 -44.74
N LEU A 527 -31.57 7.34 -43.58
CA LEU A 527 -30.57 6.46 -42.99
C LEU A 527 -30.72 5.05 -43.59
N ASN A 528 -30.11 4.83 -44.76
CA ASN A 528 -30.18 3.58 -45.52
C ASN A 528 -28.78 3.09 -45.96
N ALA A 529 -28.73 1.96 -46.67
CA ALA A 529 -27.47 1.36 -47.12
C ALA A 529 -26.61 2.33 -47.95
N THR A 530 -27.21 3.16 -48.80
CA THR A 530 -26.49 4.16 -49.61
C THR A 530 -25.87 5.24 -48.73
N TYR A 531 -26.61 5.71 -47.72
CA TYR A 531 -26.08 6.66 -46.74
C TYR A 531 -24.90 6.06 -45.98
N VAL A 532 -25.03 4.85 -45.45
CA VAL A 532 -23.95 4.20 -44.67
C VAL A 532 -22.70 3.97 -45.52
N LYS A 533 -22.84 3.52 -46.78
CA LYS A 533 -21.70 3.41 -47.70
C LYS A 533 -21.00 4.75 -47.94
N ARG A 534 -21.75 5.84 -48.09
CA ARG A 534 -21.21 7.19 -48.27
C ARG A 534 -20.54 7.69 -46.99
N LEU A 535 -21.20 7.52 -45.84
CA LEU A 535 -20.72 7.93 -44.53
C LEU A 535 -19.38 7.27 -44.20
N THR A 536 -19.28 5.95 -44.36
CA THR A 536 -18.05 5.20 -44.10
C THR A 536 -16.89 5.66 -44.99
N ARG A 537 -17.16 6.04 -46.25
CA ARG A 537 -16.13 6.62 -47.14
C ARG A 537 -15.72 8.03 -46.76
N GLN A 538 -16.68 8.89 -46.40
CA GLN A 538 -16.44 10.32 -46.12
C GLN A 538 -15.78 10.57 -44.76
N LEU A 539 -16.04 9.73 -43.76
CA LEU A 539 -15.50 9.92 -42.42
C LEU A 539 -14.01 9.59 -42.29
N GLU A 540 -13.42 8.86 -43.24
CA GLU A 540 -11.98 8.50 -43.29
C GLU A 540 -11.35 8.22 -41.91
N ILE A 541 -12.03 7.43 -41.07
CA ILE A 541 -11.73 7.28 -39.64
C ILE A 541 -10.27 6.87 -39.41
N GLY A 542 -9.74 5.93 -40.20
CA GLY A 542 -8.35 5.48 -40.10
C GLY A 542 -7.32 6.55 -40.49
N ALA A 543 -7.63 7.42 -41.46
CA ALA A 543 -6.74 8.51 -41.84
C ALA A 543 -6.65 9.57 -40.73
N HIS A 544 -7.78 9.96 -40.15
CA HIS A 544 -7.82 10.90 -39.03
C HIS A 544 -7.20 10.33 -37.76
N TYR A 545 -7.44 9.06 -37.46
CA TYR A 545 -6.81 8.40 -36.31
C TYR A 545 -5.29 8.25 -36.49
N ARG A 546 -4.83 7.95 -37.71
CA ARG A 546 -3.40 7.96 -38.04
C ARG A 546 -2.77 9.34 -37.81
N ALA A 547 -3.44 10.41 -38.24
CA ALA A 547 -2.97 11.78 -38.00
C ALA A 547 -2.88 12.11 -36.50
N LEU A 548 -3.85 11.64 -35.70
CA LEU A 548 -3.81 11.77 -34.24
C LEU A 548 -2.60 11.05 -33.63
N LEU A 549 -2.32 9.80 -34.05
CA LEU A 549 -1.14 9.05 -33.58
C LEU A 549 0.16 9.76 -33.98
N GLN A 550 0.25 10.31 -35.19
CA GLN A 550 1.42 11.07 -35.64
C GLN A 550 1.63 12.37 -34.86
N ASP A 551 0.56 13.04 -34.46
CA ASP A 551 0.65 14.25 -33.64
C ASP A 551 1.17 13.95 -32.23
N LYS A 552 0.71 12.85 -31.63
CA LYS A 552 0.93 12.52 -30.21
C LYS A 552 2.12 11.60 -29.91
N LEU A 553 2.53 10.76 -30.85
CA LEU A 553 3.51 9.68 -30.62
C LEU A 553 4.76 9.75 -31.50
N ALA A 554 4.81 10.65 -32.49
CA ALA A 554 5.98 10.73 -33.38
C ALA A 554 7.25 11.17 -32.64
N PRO A 555 8.40 10.48 -32.82
CA PRO A 555 9.66 10.88 -32.21
C PRO A 555 10.00 12.36 -32.46
N GLY A 556 10.44 13.07 -31.42
CA GLY A 556 10.81 14.49 -31.47
C GLY A 556 9.66 15.49 -31.24
N LYS A 557 8.41 15.04 -31.06
CA LYS A 557 7.29 15.91 -30.67
C LYS A 557 7.31 16.24 -29.16
N PRO A 558 6.79 17.42 -28.74
CA PRO A 558 6.66 17.76 -27.33
C PRO A 558 5.86 16.71 -26.54
N GLY A 559 6.36 16.29 -25.38
CA GLY A 559 5.72 15.31 -24.51
C GLY A 559 5.99 13.83 -24.87
N VAL A 560 6.67 13.54 -25.98
CA VAL A 560 6.99 12.15 -26.38
C VAL A 560 8.04 11.50 -25.49
N THR A 561 9.04 12.25 -25.00
CA THR A 561 10.04 11.73 -24.04
C THR A 561 9.38 11.15 -22.79
N LEU A 562 8.39 11.85 -22.23
CA LEU A 562 7.62 11.35 -21.09
C LEU A 562 6.83 10.09 -21.45
N ARG A 563 6.24 10.03 -22.65
CA ARG A 563 5.52 8.82 -23.13
C ARG A 563 6.48 7.64 -23.37
N GLN A 564 7.71 7.87 -23.82
CA GLN A 564 8.73 6.83 -23.95
C GLN A 564 9.13 6.25 -22.59
N GLN A 565 9.29 7.10 -21.58
CA GLN A 565 9.52 6.65 -20.21
C GLN A 565 8.33 5.83 -19.69
N GLN A 566 7.10 6.33 -19.84
CA GLN A 566 5.89 5.59 -19.45
C GLN A 566 5.78 4.24 -20.19
N PHE A 567 6.10 4.21 -21.49
CA PHE A 567 6.11 2.98 -22.28
C PHE A 567 7.14 1.97 -21.76
N SER A 568 8.36 2.40 -21.44
CA SER A 568 9.42 1.49 -20.94
C SER A 568 9.06 0.92 -19.56
N GLU A 569 8.53 1.73 -18.65
CA GLU A 569 8.09 1.27 -17.33
C GLU A 569 6.96 0.24 -17.43
N GLN A 570 5.94 0.52 -18.26
CA GLN A 570 4.81 -0.40 -18.43
C GLN A 570 5.20 -1.68 -19.16
N LEU A 571 6.02 -1.59 -20.21
CA LEU A 571 6.49 -2.75 -20.97
C LEU A 571 7.38 -3.65 -20.11
N SER A 572 8.29 -3.06 -19.33
CA SER A 572 9.16 -3.81 -18.41
C SER A 572 8.35 -4.65 -17.44
N LEU A 573 7.33 -4.06 -16.81
CA LEU A 573 6.45 -4.77 -15.89
C LEU A 573 5.69 -5.91 -16.57
N GLN A 574 5.13 -5.64 -17.76
CA GLN A 574 4.40 -6.64 -18.51
C GLN A 574 5.29 -7.83 -18.90
N VAL A 575 6.46 -7.55 -19.50
CA VAL A 575 7.38 -8.58 -19.98
C VAL A 575 7.89 -9.42 -18.82
N MET A 576 8.28 -8.79 -17.71
CA MET A 576 8.78 -9.50 -16.53
C MET A 576 7.70 -10.35 -15.85
N GLU A 577 6.48 -9.84 -15.72
CA GLU A 577 5.36 -10.62 -15.18
C GLU A 577 5.07 -11.83 -16.06
N GLN A 578 5.00 -11.63 -17.38
CA GLN A 578 4.71 -12.70 -18.31
C GLN A 578 5.81 -13.76 -18.34
N ALA A 579 7.07 -13.37 -18.44
CA ALA A 579 8.20 -14.29 -18.47
C ALA A 579 8.30 -15.08 -17.15
N LEU A 580 8.09 -14.42 -16.00
CA LEU A 580 8.05 -15.11 -14.71
C LEU A 580 6.88 -16.09 -14.66
N ARG A 581 5.68 -15.67 -15.08
CA ARG A 581 4.50 -16.55 -15.13
C ARG A 581 4.74 -17.78 -16.00
N GLU A 582 5.35 -17.62 -17.18
CA GLU A 582 5.69 -18.74 -18.06
C GLU A 582 6.71 -19.70 -17.43
N LYS A 583 7.75 -19.18 -16.75
CA LYS A 583 8.66 -19.98 -15.92
C LYS A 583 7.92 -20.75 -14.83
N LEU A 584 6.93 -20.14 -14.17
CA LEU A 584 6.20 -20.79 -13.08
C LEU A 584 5.21 -21.84 -13.58
N ILE A 585 4.72 -21.70 -14.82
CA ILE A 585 3.91 -22.71 -15.50
C ILE A 585 4.79 -23.87 -15.98
N ASP A 586 5.95 -23.58 -16.57
CA ASP A 586 6.94 -24.54 -17.07
C ASP A 586 8.34 -24.20 -16.54
N PRO A 587 8.83 -24.91 -15.50
CA PRO A 587 10.16 -24.71 -14.94
C PRO A 587 11.31 -24.88 -15.96
N GLY A 588 11.08 -25.55 -17.09
CA GLY A 588 12.04 -25.65 -18.19
C GLY A 588 12.38 -24.30 -18.84
N GLN A 589 11.55 -23.27 -18.64
CA GLN A 589 11.75 -21.91 -19.17
C GLN A 589 12.65 -21.03 -18.28
N GLU A 590 13.28 -21.55 -17.21
CA GLU A 590 14.16 -20.78 -16.32
C GLU A 590 15.23 -19.98 -17.09
N MET A 591 15.93 -20.62 -18.04
CA MET A 591 16.96 -19.94 -18.84
C MET A 591 16.36 -18.87 -19.75
N ALA A 592 15.16 -19.11 -20.30
CA ALA A 592 14.47 -18.11 -21.11
C ALA A 592 14.07 -16.90 -20.28
N TYR A 593 13.55 -17.13 -19.08
CA TYR A 593 13.26 -16.08 -18.10
C TYR A 593 14.51 -15.27 -17.74
N ARG A 594 15.66 -15.92 -17.48
CA ARG A 594 16.93 -15.23 -17.18
C ARG A 594 17.42 -14.38 -18.36
N TYR A 595 17.28 -14.85 -19.60
CA TYR A 595 17.65 -14.06 -20.79
C TYR A 595 16.77 -12.83 -20.96
N ILE A 596 15.46 -12.99 -20.80
CA ILE A 596 14.50 -11.88 -20.86
C ILE A 596 14.80 -10.88 -19.73
N GLN A 597 14.99 -11.37 -18.49
CA GLN A 597 15.34 -10.53 -17.34
C GLN A 597 16.62 -9.73 -17.59
N GLN A 598 17.69 -10.36 -18.11
CA GLN A 598 18.94 -9.69 -18.43
C GLN A 598 18.74 -8.55 -19.42
N VAL A 599 17.98 -8.81 -20.48
CA VAL A 599 17.74 -7.85 -21.56
C VAL A 599 16.85 -6.69 -21.13
N ILE A 600 15.85 -6.95 -20.29
CA ILE A 600 14.92 -5.93 -19.78
C ILE A 600 15.55 -5.09 -18.67
N ASN A 601 16.37 -5.70 -17.81
CA ASN A 601 17.10 -4.98 -16.77
C ASN A 601 18.29 -4.19 -17.34
N MET A 602 18.94 -4.67 -18.41
CA MET A 602 20.04 -3.99 -19.09
C MET A 602 19.67 -3.75 -20.58
N PRO A 603 18.75 -2.81 -20.87
CA PRO A 603 18.24 -2.56 -22.21
C PRO A 603 19.28 -2.08 -23.22
N ASP A 604 20.36 -1.41 -22.79
CA ASP A 604 21.40 -0.93 -23.69
C ASP A 604 22.36 -2.06 -24.09
N GLY A 605 22.39 -2.37 -25.39
CA GLY A 605 23.17 -3.49 -25.94
C GLY A 605 24.70 -3.32 -25.82
N ALA A 606 25.21 -2.09 -25.82
CA ALA A 606 26.64 -1.80 -25.69
C ALA A 606 27.10 -1.81 -24.22
N ALA A 607 26.19 -1.47 -23.30
CA ALA A 607 26.43 -1.48 -21.86
C ALA A 607 26.26 -2.86 -21.20
N ARG A 608 25.39 -3.73 -21.77
CA ARG A 608 24.93 -4.97 -21.14
C ARG A 608 26.08 -5.92 -20.78
N LEU A 609 26.08 -6.37 -19.52
CA LEU A 609 27.03 -7.38 -19.03
C LEU A 609 26.68 -8.79 -19.54
N THR A 610 27.68 -9.67 -19.52
CA THR A 610 27.48 -11.10 -19.86
C THR A 610 26.74 -11.83 -18.74
N LEU A 611 25.85 -12.74 -19.12
CA LEU A 611 25.13 -13.62 -18.20
C LEU A 611 25.86 -14.96 -18.16
N ASP A 612 26.40 -15.35 -17.00
CA ASP A 612 27.21 -16.58 -16.84
C ASP A 612 28.35 -16.69 -17.89
N ARG A 613 29.01 -15.55 -18.19
CA ARG A 613 30.04 -15.39 -19.25
C ARG A 613 29.54 -15.53 -20.70
N MET A 614 28.23 -15.58 -20.92
CA MET A 614 27.62 -15.58 -22.25
C MET A 614 27.05 -14.20 -22.60
N PRO A 615 27.45 -13.58 -23.72
CA PRO A 615 26.83 -12.34 -24.18
C PRO A 615 25.43 -12.63 -24.74
N ILE A 616 24.41 -12.12 -24.06
CA ILE A 616 23.01 -12.24 -24.49
C ILE A 616 22.63 -10.99 -25.28
N ILE A 617 22.13 -11.19 -26.49
CA ILE A 617 21.72 -10.13 -27.41
C ILE A 617 20.24 -10.19 -27.71
N VAL A 618 19.72 -9.03 -28.14
CA VAL A 618 18.43 -8.93 -28.82
C VAL A 618 18.72 -8.49 -30.24
N ARG A 619 18.08 -9.13 -31.21
CA ARG A 619 18.12 -8.70 -32.61
C ARG A 619 16.71 -8.63 -33.19
N PRO A 620 16.43 -7.73 -34.14
CA PRO A 620 15.20 -7.77 -34.90
C PRO A 620 15.10 -9.07 -35.70
N PHE A 621 13.88 -9.54 -35.95
CA PHE A 621 13.66 -10.68 -36.83
C PHE A 621 13.80 -10.23 -38.29
N GLU A 622 14.91 -10.59 -38.91
CA GLU A 622 15.24 -10.20 -40.29
C GLU A 622 15.65 -11.41 -41.10
N LEU A 623 14.98 -11.62 -42.23
CA LEU A 623 15.21 -12.72 -43.14
C LEU A 623 16.20 -12.32 -44.22
N VAL A 624 17.13 -13.22 -44.53
CA VAL A 624 18.08 -13.05 -45.62
C VAL A 624 17.76 -14.11 -46.67
N ALA A 625 17.28 -13.66 -47.84
CA ALA A 625 16.86 -14.56 -48.92
C ALA A 625 18.05 -15.26 -49.60
N GLU A 626 19.16 -14.55 -49.81
CA GLU A 626 20.42 -15.09 -50.35
C GLU A 626 21.63 -14.43 -49.68
N PRO A 627 22.81 -15.09 -49.69
CA PRO A 627 24.02 -14.50 -49.11
C PRO A 627 24.28 -13.08 -49.65
N GLU A 628 24.61 -12.14 -48.74
CA GLU A 628 24.87 -10.73 -49.05
C GLU A 628 23.65 -9.88 -49.45
N ALA A 629 22.44 -10.45 -49.53
CA ALA A 629 21.22 -9.66 -49.73
C ALA A 629 20.90 -8.78 -48.51
N ASP A 630 20.26 -7.64 -48.78
CA ASP A 630 19.71 -6.78 -47.74
C ASP A 630 18.65 -7.55 -46.92
N PRO A 631 18.73 -7.58 -45.58
CA PRO A 631 17.77 -8.35 -44.79
C PRO A 631 16.37 -7.73 -44.78
N ASP A 632 15.37 -8.58 -44.98
CA ASP A 632 13.95 -8.24 -44.93
C ASP A 632 13.43 -8.31 -43.49
N ARG A 633 13.13 -7.14 -42.90
CA ARG A 633 12.73 -7.02 -41.50
C ARG A 633 11.23 -7.27 -41.29
N ALA A 634 10.91 -8.20 -40.39
CA ALA A 634 9.55 -8.41 -39.89
C ALA A 634 9.32 -7.55 -38.63
N ARG A 635 8.49 -6.50 -38.75
CA ARG A 635 8.29 -5.50 -37.68
C ARG A 635 7.59 -6.09 -36.44
N GLY A 636 8.13 -5.78 -35.26
CA GLY A 636 7.58 -6.21 -33.97
C GLY A 636 7.86 -7.68 -33.62
N LEU A 637 8.82 -8.31 -34.31
CA LEU A 637 9.38 -9.61 -33.96
C LEU A 637 10.86 -9.43 -33.59
N TYR A 638 11.29 -10.06 -32.51
CA TYR A 638 12.67 -10.03 -32.02
C TYR A 638 13.12 -11.41 -31.60
N ILE A 639 14.43 -11.62 -31.62
CA ILE A 639 15.07 -12.84 -31.14
C ILE A 639 15.99 -12.47 -29.99
N ILE A 640 15.81 -13.12 -28.84
CA ILE A 640 16.66 -13.00 -27.66
C ILE A 640 17.45 -14.30 -27.50
N GLY A 641 18.77 -14.20 -27.41
CA GLY A 641 19.62 -15.38 -27.23
C GLY A 641 21.10 -15.04 -27.19
N PRO A 642 21.97 -16.05 -27.03
CA PRO A 642 23.42 -15.85 -27.11
C PRO A 642 23.83 -15.37 -28.50
N VAL A 643 24.92 -14.58 -28.56
CA VAL A 643 25.56 -14.16 -29.83
C VAL A 643 25.89 -15.36 -30.71
N GLU A 644 26.39 -16.44 -30.10
CA GLU A 644 26.61 -17.71 -30.77
C GLU A 644 25.32 -18.52 -30.77
N SER A 645 24.65 -18.61 -31.92
CA SER A 645 23.30 -19.21 -32.07
C SER A 645 23.15 -20.66 -31.59
N GLY A 646 24.26 -21.38 -31.36
CA GLY A 646 24.29 -22.76 -30.84
C GLY A 646 24.61 -22.90 -29.34
N ALA A 647 24.96 -21.81 -28.65
CA ALA A 647 25.41 -21.83 -27.25
C ALA A 647 24.26 -21.90 -26.23
N GLY A 648 23.01 -21.79 -26.67
CA GLY A 648 21.84 -21.76 -25.80
C GLY A 648 20.53 -21.51 -26.57
N PRO A 649 19.39 -21.46 -25.85
CA PRO A 649 18.09 -21.31 -26.47
C PRO A 649 17.92 -19.94 -27.15
N GLN A 650 17.11 -19.92 -28.22
CA GLN A 650 16.69 -18.71 -28.93
C GLN A 650 15.22 -18.44 -28.62
N ILE A 651 14.90 -17.24 -28.14
CA ILE A 651 13.56 -16.86 -27.72
C ILE A 651 12.97 -15.92 -28.77
N LEU A 652 11.90 -16.36 -29.44
CA LEU A 652 11.12 -15.48 -30.30
C LEU A 652 10.19 -14.63 -29.43
N TRP A 653 10.36 -13.32 -29.50
CA TRP A 653 9.47 -12.33 -28.87
C TRP A 653 8.62 -11.64 -29.93
N VAL A 654 7.30 -11.74 -29.82
CA VAL A 654 6.35 -11.12 -30.76
C VAL A 654 5.45 -10.11 -30.05
N ASN A 655 5.50 -8.85 -30.49
CA ASN A 655 4.59 -7.81 -30.05
C ASN A 655 3.19 -7.99 -30.65
N TYR A 656 2.14 -7.87 -29.84
CA TYR A 656 0.74 -8.01 -30.25
C TYR A 656 0.43 -9.37 -30.89
N SER A 657 0.63 -10.45 -30.12
CA SER A 657 0.27 -11.81 -30.51
C SER A 657 -0.24 -12.57 -29.30
N GLU A 658 -1.44 -13.16 -29.42
CA GLU A 658 -2.01 -14.05 -28.39
C GLU A 658 -1.35 -15.43 -28.39
N ARG A 659 -0.80 -15.86 -29.54
CA ARG A 659 -0.27 -17.23 -29.73
C ARG A 659 1.24 -17.34 -29.52
N PHE A 660 2.00 -16.27 -29.74
CA PHE A 660 3.46 -16.33 -29.85
C PHE A 660 4.17 -15.20 -29.07
N THR A 661 3.71 -14.82 -27.88
CA THR A 661 4.34 -13.69 -27.18
C THR A 661 5.81 -13.96 -26.82
N PHE A 662 6.10 -15.07 -26.13
CA PHE A 662 7.45 -15.61 -25.97
C PHE A 662 7.43 -17.09 -26.35
N LYS A 663 8.35 -17.51 -27.22
CA LYS A 663 8.54 -18.93 -27.55
C LYS A 663 10.02 -19.27 -27.58
N ALA A 664 10.45 -20.12 -26.66
CA ALA A 664 11.82 -20.62 -26.61
C ALA A 664 12.01 -21.79 -27.58
N TYR A 665 13.11 -21.74 -28.32
CA TYR A 665 13.62 -22.81 -29.19
C TYR A 665 14.99 -23.22 -28.69
N ASN A 666 15.36 -24.50 -28.85
CA ASN A 666 16.65 -25.00 -28.36
C ASN A 666 17.86 -24.32 -29.03
N ASN A 667 17.70 -23.86 -30.27
CA ASN A 667 18.70 -23.15 -31.06
C ASN A 667 18.04 -22.45 -32.27
N GLU A 668 18.81 -21.72 -33.07
CA GLU A 668 18.30 -21.01 -34.26
C GLU A 668 17.76 -21.95 -35.35
N ALA A 669 18.36 -23.13 -35.52
CA ALA A 669 17.90 -24.10 -36.52
C ALA A 669 16.48 -24.59 -36.20
N ALA A 670 16.16 -24.85 -34.93
CA ALA A 670 14.83 -25.24 -34.50
C ALA A 670 13.77 -24.15 -34.75
N LEU A 671 14.14 -22.87 -34.62
CA LEU A 671 13.26 -21.74 -34.97
C LEU A 671 12.98 -21.71 -36.48
N LEU A 672 14.02 -21.86 -37.30
CA LEU A 672 13.88 -21.88 -38.77
C LEU A 672 13.07 -23.10 -39.26
N ASP A 673 13.24 -24.25 -38.63
CA ASP A 673 12.46 -25.46 -38.96
C ASP A 673 10.97 -25.28 -38.61
N ASP A 674 10.66 -24.68 -37.46
CA ASP A 674 9.26 -24.33 -37.12
C ASP A 674 8.70 -23.30 -38.11
N LEU A 675 9.47 -22.28 -38.51
CA LEU A 675 9.05 -21.32 -39.53
C LEU A 675 8.73 -21.98 -40.89
N ARG A 676 9.41 -23.06 -41.26
CA ARG A 676 9.17 -23.79 -42.52
C ARG A 676 7.89 -24.62 -42.52
N ILE A 677 7.44 -25.07 -41.35
CA ILE A 677 6.34 -26.04 -41.21
C ILE A 677 5.08 -25.38 -40.66
N ASN A 678 5.22 -24.43 -39.74
CA ASN A 678 4.13 -23.84 -38.99
C ASN A 678 3.45 -22.71 -39.77
N THR A 679 2.30 -23.03 -40.36
CA THR A 679 1.50 -22.10 -41.17
C THR A 679 1.04 -20.85 -40.42
N ASP A 680 0.80 -20.95 -39.10
CA ASP A 680 0.41 -19.78 -38.30
C ASP A 680 1.58 -18.82 -38.11
N LEU A 681 2.78 -19.35 -37.87
CA LEU A 681 4.00 -18.56 -37.75
C LEU A 681 4.38 -17.92 -39.10
N GLN A 682 4.22 -18.65 -40.20
CA GLN A 682 4.41 -18.11 -41.56
C GLN A 682 3.47 -16.94 -41.84
N ALA A 683 2.18 -17.10 -41.54
CA ALA A 683 1.19 -16.04 -41.73
C ALA A 683 1.54 -14.79 -40.90
N LEU A 684 1.97 -14.98 -39.65
CA LEU A 684 2.42 -13.90 -38.78
C LEU A 684 3.64 -13.18 -39.34
N VAL A 685 4.67 -13.90 -39.78
CA VAL A 685 5.90 -13.28 -40.34
C VAL A 685 5.58 -12.52 -41.62
N LEU A 686 4.84 -13.12 -42.56
CA LEU A 686 4.42 -12.45 -43.80
C LEU A 686 3.64 -11.17 -43.55
N GLN A 687 2.76 -11.18 -42.55
CA GLN A 687 1.97 -10.01 -42.15
C GLN A 687 2.84 -8.85 -41.66
N ARG A 688 3.99 -9.14 -41.03
CA ARG A 688 4.91 -8.14 -40.45
C ARG A 688 6.01 -7.69 -41.40
N LEU A 689 6.14 -8.34 -42.56
CA LEU A 689 7.01 -7.91 -43.65
C LEU A 689 6.39 -6.77 -44.47
N GLU A 690 7.27 -5.94 -45.04
CA GLU A 690 6.90 -4.93 -46.02
C GLU A 690 6.25 -5.58 -47.26
N PRO A 691 5.29 -4.92 -47.93
CA PRO A 691 4.54 -5.51 -49.04
C PRO A 691 5.39 -6.08 -50.18
N GLU A 692 6.53 -5.46 -50.47
CA GLU A 692 7.44 -5.94 -51.52
C GLU A 692 8.18 -7.23 -51.10
N ALA A 693 8.69 -7.29 -49.87
CA ALA A 693 9.39 -8.47 -49.33
C ALA A 693 8.48 -9.72 -49.25
N ARG A 694 7.17 -9.54 -49.05
CA ARG A 694 6.20 -10.66 -49.01
C ARG A 694 6.22 -11.52 -50.27
N LYS A 695 6.52 -10.94 -51.44
CA LYS A 695 6.56 -11.67 -52.72
C LYS A 695 7.67 -12.71 -52.76
N THR A 696 8.76 -12.48 -52.01
CA THR A 696 9.90 -13.39 -51.88
C THR A 696 9.56 -14.61 -51.04
N TYR A 697 8.73 -14.45 -49.99
CA TYR A 697 8.52 -15.48 -48.97
C TYR A 697 7.13 -16.15 -48.99
N ASN A 698 6.14 -15.58 -49.69
CA ASN A 698 4.81 -16.16 -49.79
C ASN A 698 4.79 -17.48 -50.59
N TYR A 699 3.71 -18.25 -50.51
CA TYR A 699 3.48 -19.48 -51.28
C TYR A 699 4.62 -20.53 -51.25
N GLY A 700 5.28 -20.71 -50.10
CA GLY A 700 6.38 -21.67 -49.94
C GLY A 700 7.78 -21.05 -49.93
N GLY A 701 7.88 -19.72 -50.05
CA GLY A 701 9.14 -18.99 -50.06
C GLY A 701 10.00 -19.06 -48.78
N PHE A 702 9.45 -19.55 -47.66
CA PHE A 702 10.25 -19.88 -46.46
C PHE A 702 11.09 -21.16 -46.59
N VAL A 703 10.80 -21.99 -47.59
CA VAL A 703 11.60 -23.16 -47.94
C VAL A 703 12.44 -22.88 -49.18
N GLU A 704 11.87 -22.18 -50.17
CA GLU A 704 12.52 -21.84 -51.43
C GLU A 704 12.15 -20.40 -51.84
N PRO A 705 12.93 -19.38 -51.44
CA PRO A 705 12.58 -17.98 -51.67
C PRO A 705 12.50 -17.63 -53.16
N HIS A 706 11.53 -16.80 -53.53
CA HIS A 706 11.25 -16.41 -54.91
C HIS A 706 12.19 -15.28 -55.38
N ILE A 707 13.46 -15.61 -55.61
CA ILE A 707 14.49 -14.64 -56.01
C ILE A 707 14.49 -14.45 -57.54
N PRO A 708 14.47 -13.22 -58.06
CA PRO A 708 14.57 -12.97 -59.51
C PRO A 708 15.96 -13.38 -60.05
N GLN A 709 16.04 -14.46 -60.83
CA GLN A 709 17.29 -14.88 -61.47
C GLN A 709 17.44 -14.22 -62.86
N TYR A 710 18.50 -13.43 -63.06
CA TYR A 710 18.88 -12.94 -64.39
C TYR A 710 19.66 -14.04 -65.12
N VAL A 711 19.04 -14.66 -66.12
CA VAL A 711 19.70 -15.66 -66.96
C VAL A 711 20.46 -14.94 -68.07
N ASP A 712 21.79 -14.89 -67.98
CA ASP A 712 22.62 -14.56 -69.14
C ASP A 712 22.54 -15.72 -70.14
N ALA A 713 22.32 -15.42 -71.42
CA ALA A 713 22.07 -16.39 -72.49
C ALA A 713 23.34 -17.14 -72.94
N SER A 714 24.34 -17.29 -72.05
CA SER A 714 25.49 -18.16 -72.26
C SER A 714 25.17 -19.58 -71.76
N LEU A 715 25.22 -20.54 -72.69
CA LEU A 715 24.98 -21.96 -72.46
C LEU A 715 25.85 -22.52 -71.33
N GLY A 716 25.25 -22.78 -70.15
CA GLY A 716 25.89 -23.47 -69.03
C GLY A 716 25.36 -23.16 -67.62
N SER A 717 24.45 -22.19 -67.45
CA SER A 717 23.94 -21.87 -66.10
C SER A 717 22.94 -22.91 -65.60
N PHE A 718 23.38 -23.76 -64.66
CA PHE A 718 22.50 -24.65 -63.91
C PHE A 718 21.58 -23.79 -63.02
N MET A 719 20.26 -23.93 -63.15
CA MET A 719 19.30 -23.32 -62.22
C MET A 719 19.52 -23.92 -60.82
N LEU A 720 20.35 -23.27 -60.02
CA LEU A 720 20.56 -23.63 -58.62
C LEU A 720 19.30 -23.29 -57.85
N ARG A 721 18.76 -24.29 -57.16
CA ARG A 721 17.65 -24.12 -56.22
C ARG A 721 18.12 -23.16 -55.11
N PRO A 722 17.41 -22.03 -54.85
CA PRO A 722 17.75 -21.14 -53.76
C PRO A 722 17.82 -21.90 -52.43
N ALA A 723 18.82 -21.59 -51.61
CA ALA A 723 18.86 -22.11 -50.25
C ALA A 723 17.70 -21.52 -49.42
N PRO A 724 17.23 -22.22 -48.37
CA PRO A 724 16.24 -21.66 -47.48
C PRO A 724 16.73 -20.35 -46.83
N PRO A 725 15.83 -19.40 -46.51
CA PRO A 725 16.21 -18.14 -45.89
C PRO A 725 16.89 -18.36 -44.54
N THR A 726 17.83 -17.49 -44.20
CA THR A 726 18.51 -17.47 -42.90
C THR A 726 18.16 -16.19 -42.13
N LEU A 727 18.60 -16.09 -40.87
CA LEU A 727 18.36 -14.92 -40.01
C LEU A 727 19.58 -14.03 -39.94
N ALA A 728 19.41 -12.72 -40.08
CA ALA A 728 20.51 -11.78 -39.98
C ALA A 728 21.07 -11.73 -38.54
N PRO A 729 22.40 -11.75 -38.33
CA PRO A 729 23.02 -11.66 -37.00
C PRO A 729 23.26 -10.20 -36.58
N ARG A 730 22.26 -9.32 -36.72
CA ARG A 730 22.38 -7.86 -36.44
C ARG A 730 21.78 -7.51 -35.07
N PRO A 731 22.58 -7.40 -33.98
CA PRO A 731 22.05 -7.05 -32.66
C PRO A 731 21.61 -5.59 -32.58
N ILE A 732 20.62 -5.32 -31.74
CA ILE A 732 20.27 -3.97 -31.29
C ILE A 732 21.38 -3.52 -30.33
N ALA A 733 22.29 -2.69 -30.84
CA ALA A 733 23.45 -2.22 -30.08
C ALA A 733 23.13 -1.04 -29.15
N GLY A 734 22.08 -0.26 -29.44
CA GLY A 734 21.60 0.85 -28.61
C GLY A 734 20.58 0.44 -27.55
N ASN A 735 19.78 1.39 -27.07
CA ASN A 735 18.74 1.15 -26.06
C ASN A 735 17.57 0.36 -26.65
N LEU A 736 17.27 -0.80 -26.07
CA LEU A 736 16.15 -1.64 -26.50
C LEU A 736 14.80 -0.92 -26.44
N PHE A 737 14.49 -0.20 -25.35
CA PHE A 737 13.16 0.40 -25.19
C PHE A 737 12.89 1.51 -26.20
N GLU A 738 13.92 2.25 -26.59
CA GLU A 738 13.83 3.24 -27.65
C GLU A 738 13.48 2.59 -28.99
N GLN A 739 14.21 1.55 -29.39
CA GLN A 739 13.92 0.80 -30.62
C GLN A 739 12.51 0.21 -30.59
N LEU A 740 12.11 -0.38 -29.46
CA LEU A 740 10.78 -0.95 -29.29
C LEU A 740 9.66 0.11 -29.36
N TYR A 741 9.90 1.32 -28.84
CA TYR A 741 8.95 2.42 -28.93
C TYR A 741 8.76 2.87 -30.38
N VAL A 742 9.86 3.04 -31.11
CA VAL A 742 9.82 3.43 -32.54
C VAL A 742 9.12 2.37 -33.38
N ASP A 743 9.48 1.09 -33.19
CA ASP A 743 8.83 -0.03 -33.87
C ASP A 743 7.34 -0.11 -33.51
N ASN A 744 6.99 0.11 -32.24
CA ASN A 744 5.61 0.14 -31.77
C ASN A 744 4.82 1.28 -32.42
N TYR A 745 5.37 2.50 -32.46
CA TYR A 745 4.75 3.64 -33.12
C TYR A 745 4.45 3.35 -34.60
N HIS A 746 5.42 2.81 -35.34
CA HIS A 746 5.22 2.43 -36.73
C HIS A 746 4.19 1.32 -36.88
N LEU A 747 4.18 0.33 -36.00
CA LEU A 747 3.18 -0.73 -36.01
C LEU A 747 1.76 -0.19 -35.76
N LEU A 748 1.59 0.77 -34.85
CA LEU A 748 0.31 1.45 -34.63
C LEU A 748 -0.15 2.23 -35.88
N LEU A 749 0.78 2.86 -36.61
CA LEU A 749 0.47 3.52 -37.88
C LEU A 749 0.09 2.51 -38.97
N ASP A 750 0.79 1.38 -39.07
CA ASP A 750 0.51 0.34 -40.05
C ASP A 750 -0.87 -0.28 -39.80
N MET A 751 -1.21 -0.52 -38.52
CA MET A 751 -2.54 -0.96 -38.08
C MET A 751 -3.63 0.07 -38.43
N ALA A 752 -3.39 1.37 -38.19
CA ALA A 752 -4.34 2.43 -38.55
C ALA A 752 -4.49 2.59 -40.08
N ALA A 753 -3.39 2.48 -40.83
CA ALA A 753 -3.36 2.61 -42.28
C ALA A 753 -4.10 1.46 -42.99
N ALA A 754 -4.08 0.27 -42.41
CA ALA A 754 -4.81 -0.87 -42.91
C ALA A 754 -6.33 -0.55 -43.07
N GLN A 755 -6.93 0.25 -42.19
CA GLN A 755 -8.34 0.65 -42.28
C GLN A 755 -8.69 1.49 -43.54
N SER A 756 -7.70 2.14 -44.14
CA SER A 756 -7.88 3.11 -45.24
C SER A 756 -7.69 2.54 -46.66
N LYS A 757 -7.12 1.34 -46.82
CA LYS A 757 -6.78 0.79 -48.15
C LYS A 757 -7.90 -0.10 -48.71
N THR A 758 -8.22 0.11 -49.99
CA THR A 758 -9.35 -0.47 -50.74
C THR A 758 -8.99 -1.63 -51.68
N SER A 759 -7.74 -2.07 -51.75
CA SER A 759 -7.29 -2.90 -52.87
C SER A 759 -6.61 -4.21 -52.44
N ALA A 760 -7.25 -5.32 -52.80
CA ALA A 760 -6.74 -6.69 -53.07
C ALA A 760 -7.43 -7.78 -52.23
N GLU A 761 -8.20 -8.63 -52.90
CA GLU A 761 -8.84 -9.84 -52.33
C GLU A 761 -7.83 -10.86 -51.78
N ALA A 762 -6.53 -10.74 -52.08
CA ALA A 762 -5.47 -11.63 -51.63
C ALA A 762 -4.85 -11.26 -50.26
N ASP A 763 -4.92 -10.00 -49.82
CA ASP A 763 -4.36 -9.53 -48.53
C ASP A 763 -5.36 -9.66 -47.36
N TRP A 764 -6.56 -10.17 -47.65
CA TRP A 764 -7.72 -10.13 -46.75
C TRP A 764 -7.61 -11.08 -45.54
N GLU A 765 -7.01 -12.27 -45.69
CA GLU A 765 -6.83 -13.20 -44.56
C GLU A 765 -5.79 -12.68 -43.55
N SER A 766 -4.70 -12.06 -44.01
CA SER A 766 -3.71 -11.38 -43.16
C SER A 766 -4.28 -10.14 -42.48
N PHE A 767 -5.21 -9.44 -43.14
CA PHE A 767 -5.94 -8.30 -42.58
C PHE A 767 -6.97 -8.69 -41.51
N LYS A 768 -7.71 -9.80 -41.70
CA LYS A 768 -8.67 -10.31 -40.71
C LYS A 768 -8.02 -10.57 -39.37
N TYR A 769 -6.81 -11.13 -39.35
CA TYR A 769 -6.07 -11.42 -38.12
C TYR A 769 -5.61 -10.14 -37.43
N LEU A 770 -5.02 -9.18 -38.16
CA LEU A 770 -4.66 -7.86 -37.61
C LEU A 770 -5.83 -7.14 -36.95
N PHE A 771 -7.03 -7.20 -37.55
CA PHE A 771 -8.18 -6.43 -37.08
C PHE A 771 -9.10 -7.18 -36.11
N SER A 772 -9.20 -8.52 -36.20
CA SER A 772 -9.81 -9.32 -35.12
C SER A 772 -9.05 -9.06 -33.83
N LEU A 773 -7.73 -8.97 -33.92
CA LEU A 773 -6.81 -8.61 -32.85
C LEU A 773 -6.82 -7.11 -32.47
N ILE A 774 -7.75 -6.30 -33.00
CA ILE A 774 -8.00 -4.91 -32.61
C ILE A 774 -9.42 -4.78 -32.04
N ALA A 775 -10.40 -5.43 -32.68
CA ALA A 775 -11.80 -5.38 -32.28
C ALA A 775 -12.12 -6.19 -31.02
N SER A 776 -11.42 -7.31 -30.75
CA SER A 776 -11.48 -8.00 -29.44
C SER A 776 -10.46 -7.48 -28.42
N THR A 777 -9.68 -6.48 -28.81
CA THR A 777 -8.32 -6.32 -28.29
C THR A 777 -7.88 -4.87 -28.14
N ALA A 778 -8.83 -3.95 -27.93
CA ALA A 778 -8.54 -2.72 -27.19
C ALA A 778 -7.76 -3.03 -25.87
N LEU A 779 -7.90 -4.27 -25.37
CA LEU A 779 -7.17 -4.87 -24.27
C LEU A 779 -5.64 -5.08 -24.45
N MET A 780 -5.09 -5.28 -25.66
CA MET A 780 -3.65 -5.52 -25.87
C MET A 780 -2.84 -4.25 -26.19
N PHE A 781 -3.50 -3.12 -26.46
CA PHE A 781 -2.84 -1.82 -26.64
C PHE A 781 -2.38 -1.17 -25.34
N LEU A 782 -2.65 -1.82 -24.21
CA LEU A 782 -2.36 -1.32 -22.88
C LEU A 782 -1.41 -2.30 -22.19
N PRO A 783 -0.09 -2.07 -22.29
CA PRO A 783 0.88 -2.81 -21.51
C PRO A 783 0.47 -2.84 -20.02
N ALA A 784 0.60 -3.99 -19.39
CA ALA A 784 0.22 -4.30 -18.01
C ALA A 784 -1.30 -4.29 -17.66
N ARG A 785 -2.18 -3.55 -18.35
CA ARG A 785 -3.53 -3.28 -17.81
C ARG A 785 -4.45 -4.48 -17.60
N LEU A 786 -4.27 -5.62 -18.26
CA LEU A 786 -5.30 -6.70 -18.23
C LEU A 786 -4.78 -8.13 -17.99
N SER A 787 -3.52 -8.47 -18.28
CA SER A 787 -3.00 -9.82 -17.96
C SER A 787 -2.94 -10.06 -16.45
N ILE A 788 -2.47 -9.05 -15.72
CA ILE A 788 -2.36 -9.07 -14.25
C ILE A 788 -3.75 -9.10 -13.61
N PRO A 789 -4.68 -8.17 -13.92
CA PRO A 789 -6.06 -8.28 -13.48
C PRO A 789 -6.77 -9.57 -13.87
N MET A 790 -6.42 -10.22 -14.99
CA MET A 790 -7.04 -11.49 -15.40
C MET A 790 -6.57 -12.66 -14.52
N VAL A 791 -5.28 -12.73 -14.16
CA VAL A 791 -4.78 -13.71 -13.17
C VAL A 791 -5.45 -13.46 -11.82
N VAL A 792 -5.53 -12.19 -11.40
CA VAL A 792 -6.27 -11.80 -10.19
C VAL A 792 -7.74 -12.19 -10.32
N TRP A 793 -8.41 -11.97 -11.44
CA TRP A 793 -9.83 -12.31 -11.66
C TRP A 793 -10.09 -13.81 -11.65
N GLN A 794 -9.22 -14.62 -12.27
CA GLN A 794 -9.31 -16.08 -12.21
C GLN A 794 -9.21 -16.61 -10.77
N THR A 795 -8.49 -15.90 -9.91
CA THR A 795 -8.41 -16.20 -8.47
C THR A 795 -9.50 -15.52 -7.62
N ALA A 796 -9.93 -14.32 -8.02
CA ALA A 796 -10.83 -13.44 -7.29
C ALA A 796 -12.31 -13.66 -7.63
N GLY A 797 -12.62 -14.44 -8.66
CA GLY A 797 -13.95 -15.01 -8.86
C GLY A 797 -14.49 -15.77 -7.63
N PHE A 798 -13.60 -16.08 -6.67
CA PHE A 798 -13.91 -16.69 -5.36
C PHE A 798 -13.90 -15.71 -4.18
N VAL A 799 -13.42 -14.46 -4.32
CA VAL A 799 -13.37 -13.45 -3.25
C VAL A 799 -14.19 -12.22 -3.66
N GLN A 800 -15.35 -12.06 -3.03
CA GLN A 800 -16.39 -11.05 -3.34
C GLN A 800 -15.86 -9.61 -3.52
N GLN A 801 -14.80 -9.23 -2.81
CA GLN A 801 -14.19 -7.89 -2.87
C GLN A 801 -13.46 -7.59 -4.20
N GLY A 802 -12.79 -8.60 -4.79
CA GLY A 802 -12.12 -8.41 -6.09
C GLY A 802 -13.11 -8.21 -7.24
N PHE A 803 -14.32 -8.78 -7.12
CA PHE A 803 -15.41 -8.58 -8.07
C PHE A 803 -16.02 -7.18 -7.98
N GLU A 804 -16.17 -6.63 -6.77
CA GLU A 804 -16.68 -5.27 -6.57
C GLU A 804 -15.69 -4.20 -7.06
N ALA A 805 -14.40 -4.37 -6.77
CA ALA A 805 -13.34 -3.49 -7.28
C ALA A 805 -13.24 -3.55 -8.83
N ALA A 806 -13.40 -4.75 -9.41
CA ALA A 806 -13.45 -4.94 -10.86
C ALA A 806 -14.64 -4.21 -11.51
N GLN A 807 -15.82 -4.20 -10.88
CA GLN A 807 -16.97 -3.43 -11.37
C GLN A 807 -16.77 -1.92 -11.30
N LYS A 808 -16.02 -1.44 -10.29
CA LYS A 808 -15.76 -0.01 -10.07
C LYS A 808 -14.54 0.53 -10.85
N GLY A 809 -13.78 -0.34 -11.50
CA GLY A 809 -12.54 0.05 -12.21
C GLY A 809 -11.32 0.23 -11.30
N GLU A 810 -11.40 -0.21 -10.04
CA GLU A 810 -10.40 -0.03 -8.98
C GLU A 810 -9.36 -1.17 -8.96
N TRP A 811 -8.87 -1.58 -10.14
CA TRP A 811 -7.95 -2.73 -10.28
C TRP A 811 -6.62 -2.57 -9.55
N GLY A 812 -6.17 -1.34 -9.33
CA GLY A 812 -4.95 -1.06 -8.57
C GLY A 812 -5.03 -1.60 -7.14
N GLU A 813 -6.17 -1.45 -6.47
CA GLU A 813 -6.35 -1.94 -5.10
C GLU A 813 -6.46 -3.46 -5.06
N ALA A 814 -7.24 -4.04 -5.97
CA ALA A 814 -7.41 -5.50 -6.05
C ALA A 814 -6.09 -6.25 -6.33
N VAL A 815 -5.23 -5.71 -7.21
CA VAL A 815 -3.91 -6.29 -7.49
C VAL A 815 -2.96 -6.12 -6.30
N ALA A 816 -3.00 -5.00 -5.59
CA ALA A 816 -2.19 -4.77 -4.39
C ALA A 816 -2.56 -5.74 -3.25
N ASP A 817 -3.85 -5.99 -3.06
CA ASP A 817 -4.37 -6.95 -2.08
C ASP A 817 -3.99 -8.38 -2.45
N PHE A 818 -4.13 -8.76 -3.73
CA PHE A 818 -3.67 -10.05 -4.22
C PHE A 818 -2.17 -10.25 -3.96
N ALA A 819 -1.36 -9.25 -4.32
CA ALA A 819 0.09 -9.31 -4.13
C ALA A 819 0.46 -9.42 -2.65
N SER A 820 -0.26 -8.72 -1.77
CA SER A 820 -0.08 -8.77 -0.33
C SER A 820 -0.48 -10.12 0.27
N SER A 821 -1.56 -10.76 -0.18
CA SER A 821 -1.94 -12.13 0.19
C SER A 821 -0.95 -13.18 -0.33
N LEU A 822 -0.48 -13.04 -1.56
CA LEU A 822 0.53 -13.92 -2.13
C LEU A 822 1.87 -13.80 -1.41
N ALA A 823 2.29 -12.58 -1.08
CA ALA A 823 3.49 -12.34 -0.27
C ALA A 823 3.37 -13.02 1.10
N GLN A 824 2.18 -13.01 1.74
CA GLN A 824 1.96 -13.72 3.00
C GLN A 824 2.18 -15.22 2.87
N ILE A 825 1.59 -15.84 1.85
CA ILE A 825 1.80 -17.28 1.59
C ILE A 825 3.29 -17.55 1.29
N GLY A 826 3.92 -16.72 0.46
CA GLY A 826 5.33 -16.82 0.08
C GLY A 826 6.29 -16.71 1.28
N SER A 827 6.00 -15.83 2.24
CA SER A 827 6.78 -15.70 3.47
C SER A 827 6.59 -16.85 4.47
N GLY A 828 5.74 -17.84 4.17
CA GLY A 828 5.47 -18.97 5.07
C GLY A 828 4.50 -18.63 6.21
N TYR A 829 3.61 -17.64 6.03
CA TYR A 829 2.61 -17.20 7.03
C TYR A 829 1.80 -18.33 7.67
N LEU A 830 1.53 -19.41 6.93
CA LEU A 830 0.77 -20.57 7.40
C LEU A 830 1.64 -21.56 8.18
N THR A 831 2.96 -21.53 7.97
CA THR A 831 3.98 -22.39 8.59
C THR A 831 4.61 -21.74 9.82
N LEU A 832 4.75 -20.40 9.83
CA LEU A 832 5.35 -19.61 10.93
C LEU A 832 4.52 -19.59 12.23
N ARG A 833 3.25 -20.06 12.22
CA ARG A 833 2.52 -20.36 13.46
C ARG A 833 3.05 -21.59 14.20
N GLN A 834 3.96 -22.35 13.61
CA GLN A 834 4.79 -23.32 14.32
C GLN A 834 6.16 -22.69 14.53
N LEU A 835 6.52 -22.45 15.79
CA LEU A 835 7.84 -21.97 16.18
C LEU A 835 8.96 -22.78 15.51
N LYS A 836 9.60 -22.18 14.51
CA LYS A 836 11.05 -22.25 14.29
C LYS A 836 11.51 -20.85 13.93
N THR A 837 12.40 -20.29 14.75
CA THR A 837 13.28 -19.18 14.37
C THR A 837 14.02 -19.58 13.11
N VAL A 838 13.47 -19.21 11.95
CA VAL A 838 14.23 -19.18 10.71
C VAL A 838 14.84 -17.79 10.68
N THR A 839 16.08 -17.70 11.17
CA THR A 839 17.00 -16.68 10.70
C THR A 839 16.91 -16.69 9.17
N PRO A 840 16.66 -15.57 8.48
CA PRO A 840 16.70 -15.57 7.03
C PRO A 840 18.12 -16.01 6.63
N THR A 841 18.24 -17.26 6.20
CA THR A 841 19.45 -17.73 5.56
C THR A 841 19.50 -16.99 4.25
N VAL A 842 20.21 -15.87 4.24
CA VAL A 842 20.71 -15.27 3.02
C VAL A 842 21.46 -16.39 2.31
N LEU A 843 20.87 -16.91 1.24
CA LEU A 843 21.54 -17.82 0.34
C LEU A 843 22.70 -17.01 -0.26
N ARG A 844 23.86 -17.08 0.39
CA ARG A 844 25.13 -16.71 -0.23
C ARG A 844 25.34 -17.68 -1.38
N GLN A 845 25.06 -17.21 -2.59
CA GLN A 845 25.62 -17.84 -3.77
C GLN A 845 27.15 -17.68 -3.70
N PRO A 846 27.92 -18.71 -4.07
CA PRO A 846 29.37 -18.62 -4.11
C PRO A 846 29.78 -17.56 -5.14
N GLN A 847 30.35 -16.46 -4.66
CA GLN A 847 30.86 -15.37 -5.49
C GLN A 847 32.10 -15.86 -6.24
N SER A 848 32.04 -15.81 -7.58
CA SER A 848 33.23 -15.83 -8.42
C SER A 848 33.78 -14.41 -8.51
N GLU A 849 35.08 -14.26 -8.31
CA GLU A 849 35.81 -13.00 -8.48
C GLU A 849 35.74 -12.52 -9.94
N VAL A 850 35.78 -11.19 -10.11
CA VAL A 850 35.99 -10.41 -11.35
C VAL A 850 34.73 -9.85 -12.05
N ALA A 851 34.13 -8.81 -11.46
CA ALA A 851 33.68 -7.55 -12.10
C ALA A 851 33.00 -6.66 -11.03
N VAL A 852 32.94 -5.34 -11.24
CA VAL A 852 32.27 -4.40 -10.32
C VAL A 852 30.76 -4.60 -10.45
N HIS A 853 30.19 -5.45 -9.61
CA HIS A 853 28.76 -5.73 -9.62
C HIS A 853 28.05 -4.98 -8.49
N LEU A 854 26.94 -4.34 -8.84
CA LEU A 854 25.94 -3.89 -7.86
C LEU A 854 25.42 -5.13 -7.12
N THR A 855 25.14 -5.01 -5.81
CA THR A 855 24.40 -6.07 -5.12
C THR A 855 22.96 -6.13 -5.68
N PRO A 856 22.26 -7.27 -5.60
CA PRO A 856 20.87 -7.36 -6.05
C PRO A 856 19.97 -6.27 -5.46
N GLU A 857 20.21 -5.89 -4.20
CA GLU A 857 19.50 -4.80 -3.53
C GLU A 857 19.81 -3.44 -4.18
N GLN A 858 21.08 -3.17 -4.49
CA GLN A 858 21.50 -1.94 -5.17
C GLN A 858 21.00 -1.86 -6.60
N GLU A 859 20.90 -2.99 -7.31
CA GLU A 859 20.41 -3.04 -8.69
C GLU A 859 18.89 -2.80 -8.74
N ILE A 860 18.11 -3.48 -7.89
CA ILE A 860 16.67 -3.22 -7.72
C ILE A 860 16.44 -1.75 -7.31
N GLY A 861 17.29 -1.29 -6.41
CA GLY A 861 17.40 0.08 -5.95
C GLY A 861 18.20 1.00 -6.85
N LEU A 862 18.29 0.77 -8.14
CA LEU A 862 18.80 1.75 -9.12
C LEU A 862 18.00 1.69 -10.41
N GLN A 863 17.42 0.52 -10.71
CA GLN A 863 16.60 0.25 -11.89
C GLN A 863 15.57 1.36 -12.25
N PRO A 864 14.77 1.93 -11.32
CA PRO A 864 13.86 3.04 -11.63
C PRO A 864 14.51 4.31 -12.21
N PHE A 865 15.78 4.57 -11.95
CA PHE A 865 16.49 5.77 -12.40
C PHE A 865 17.44 5.50 -13.58
N GLN A 866 17.39 4.28 -14.12
CA GLN A 866 18.10 3.95 -15.34
C GLN A 866 17.56 4.78 -16.50
N ALA A 867 18.47 5.40 -17.26
CA ALA A 867 18.12 6.14 -18.45
C ALA A 867 17.64 5.16 -19.53
N ASN A 868 16.34 5.19 -19.83
CA ASN A 868 15.70 4.34 -20.83
C ASN A 868 15.41 5.08 -22.15
N ASP A 869 15.74 6.36 -22.20
CA ASP A 869 15.48 7.29 -23.30
C ASP A 869 16.74 7.66 -24.10
N VAL A 870 17.88 7.04 -23.79
CA VAL A 870 19.18 7.32 -24.40
C VAL A 870 19.95 6.02 -24.63
N ALA A 871 20.66 5.95 -25.75
CA ALA A 871 21.61 4.88 -26.07
C ALA A 871 23.07 5.34 -25.84
N LEU A 872 23.88 4.47 -25.24
CA LEU A 872 25.29 4.74 -24.92
C LEU A 872 26.12 5.10 -26.18
N LEU A 873 25.78 4.50 -27.32
CA LEU A 873 26.43 4.73 -28.61
C LEU A 873 26.20 6.14 -29.17
N GLU A 874 25.14 6.82 -28.75
CA GLU A 874 24.82 8.20 -29.15
C GLU A 874 25.52 9.24 -28.27
N LEU A 875 26.10 8.79 -27.16
CA LEU A 875 26.81 9.62 -26.21
C LEU A 875 28.30 9.69 -26.55
N LYS A 876 28.88 10.88 -26.36
CA LYS A 876 30.33 11.07 -26.51
C LYS A 876 31.00 10.90 -25.17
N GLN A 877 31.91 9.92 -25.06
CA GLN A 877 32.70 9.76 -23.85
C GLN A 877 33.84 10.79 -23.78
N ASP A 878 33.92 11.49 -22.66
CA ASP A 878 35.04 12.36 -22.31
C ASP A 878 36.24 11.50 -21.87
N SER A 879 37.40 11.72 -22.49
CA SER A 879 38.61 10.93 -22.24
C SER A 879 39.22 11.17 -20.86
N LEU A 880 38.99 12.33 -20.24
CA LEU A 880 39.57 12.71 -18.94
C LEU A 880 38.65 12.29 -17.79
N THR A 881 37.36 12.54 -17.93
CA THR A 881 36.38 12.26 -16.86
C THR A 881 35.69 10.90 -17.01
N ARG A 882 35.85 10.22 -18.16
CA ARG A 882 35.14 8.98 -18.53
C ARG A 882 33.61 9.09 -18.52
N LEU A 883 33.07 10.31 -18.43
CA LEU A 883 31.64 10.60 -18.48
C LEU A 883 31.16 10.55 -19.92
N TYR A 884 29.93 10.10 -20.09
CA TYR A 884 29.23 10.15 -21.37
C TYR A 884 28.42 11.44 -21.45
N ARG A 885 28.59 12.22 -22.51
CA ARG A 885 27.87 13.49 -22.70
C ARG A 885 26.95 13.40 -23.91
N HIS A 886 25.70 13.81 -23.73
CA HIS A 886 24.73 13.87 -24.82
C HIS A 886 25.00 15.10 -25.71
N PRO A 887 25.18 14.94 -27.04
CA PRO A 887 25.60 16.03 -27.92
C PRO A 887 24.55 17.14 -28.11
N GLY A 888 23.25 16.81 -28.02
CA GLY A 888 22.15 17.79 -28.11
C GLY A 888 21.82 18.51 -26.80
N THR A 889 21.49 17.77 -25.73
CA THR A 889 21.03 18.32 -24.44
C THR A 889 22.16 18.76 -23.52
N GLY A 890 23.39 18.25 -23.70
CA GLY A 890 24.53 18.53 -22.84
C GLY A 890 24.51 17.79 -21.49
N LEU A 891 23.54 16.90 -21.25
CA LEU A 891 23.44 16.08 -20.04
C LEU A 891 24.58 15.05 -19.96
N HIS A 892 24.94 14.67 -18.73
CA HIS A 892 26.03 13.74 -18.44
C HIS A 892 25.49 12.41 -17.93
N TYR A 893 26.17 11.32 -18.26
CA TYR A 893 25.78 9.94 -17.96
C TYR A 893 27.00 9.11 -17.55
N VAL A 894 26.77 8.05 -16.78
CA VAL A 894 27.76 7.05 -16.38
C VAL A 894 27.28 5.64 -16.69
N LEU A 895 28.23 4.75 -16.97
CA LEU A 895 28.01 3.31 -17.07
C LEU A 895 28.37 2.64 -15.74
N LEU A 896 27.38 2.07 -15.06
CA LEU A 896 27.54 1.44 -13.75
C LEU A 896 26.87 0.06 -13.75
N GLY A 897 27.66 -1.00 -13.57
CA GLY A 897 27.14 -2.36 -13.46
C GLY A 897 26.34 -2.86 -14.68
N GLY A 898 26.56 -2.30 -15.87
CA GLY A 898 25.80 -2.62 -17.08
C GLY A 898 24.59 -1.73 -17.35
N HIS A 899 24.35 -0.72 -16.51
CA HIS A 899 23.26 0.24 -16.61
C HIS A 899 23.78 1.64 -16.90
N VAL A 900 23.00 2.43 -17.64
CA VAL A 900 23.31 3.83 -17.96
C VAL A 900 22.48 4.73 -17.04
N PHE A 901 23.14 5.61 -16.30
CA PHE A 901 22.49 6.55 -15.38
C PHE A 901 22.82 7.99 -15.75
N GLN A 902 21.82 8.87 -15.73
CA GLN A 902 22.08 10.31 -15.76
C GLN A 902 22.78 10.72 -14.46
N VAL A 903 23.78 11.58 -14.57
CA VAL A 903 24.49 12.14 -13.43
C VAL A 903 24.48 13.67 -13.45
N GLN A 904 24.53 14.24 -12.25
CA GLN A 904 24.72 15.67 -12.04
C GLN A 904 25.99 15.91 -11.23
N ALA A 905 26.65 17.03 -11.52
CA ALA A 905 27.82 17.45 -10.78
C ALA A 905 27.40 17.87 -9.36
N TRP A 906 28.17 17.41 -8.37
CA TRP A 906 27.97 17.73 -6.96
C TRP A 906 29.33 17.77 -6.27
N ARG A 907 29.77 18.96 -5.83
CA ARG A 907 31.03 19.18 -5.07
C ARG A 907 32.26 18.46 -5.64
N GLU A 908 32.63 18.80 -6.88
CA GLU A 908 33.73 18.16 -7.65
C GLU A 908 33.56 16.67 -7.95
N ARG A 909 32.42 16.09 -7.58
CA ARG A 909 32.05 14.69 -7.78
C ARG A 909 30.78 14.59 -8.61
N TRP A 910 30.30 13.37 -8.81
CA TRP A 910 29.10 13.07 -9.60
C TRP A 910 28.12 12.25 -8.76
N ARG A 911 26.84 12.59 -8.86
CA ARG A 911 25.73 11.85 -8.24
C ARG A 911 24.76 11.38 -9.32
N ILE A 912 24.19 10.19 -9.14
CA ILE A 912 23.08 9.73 -9.99
C ILE A 912 21.90 10.69 -9.80
N PHE A 913 21.30 11.13 -10.91
CA PHE A 913 20.13 12.00 -10.89
C PHE A 913 18.88 11.18 -10.65
N ILE A 914 18.11 11.53 -9.61
CA ILE A 914 16.89 10.80 -9.20
C ILE A 914 15.66 11.72 -9.13
N GLY A 915 15.72 12.86 -9.81
CA GLY A 915 14.68 13.89 -9.84
C GLY A 915 15.08 15.21 -9.18
N GLU A 916 14.35 16.28 -9.50
CA GLU A 916 14.61 17.61 -8.93
C GLU A 916 14.42 17.62 -7.41
N GLY A 917 15.39 18.21 -6.70
CA GLY A 917 15.35 18.34 -5.23
C GLY A 917 15.67 17.07 -4.45
N ARG A 918 16.16 16.01 -5.11
CA ARG A 918 16.52 14.73 -4.48
C ARG A 918 18.01 14.42 -4.69
N GLU A 919 18.66 13.88 -3.66
CA GLU A 919 20.07 13.50 -3.73
C GLU A 919 20.22 12.01 -4.02
N GLY A 920 20.66 11.67 -5.23
CA GLY A 920 21.01 10.29 -5.56
C GLY A 920 22.40 9.90 -5.05
N PRO A 921 22.74 8.60 -5.12
CA PRO A 921 24.00 8.09 -4.61
C PRO A 921 25.20 8.66 -5.38
N LEU A 922 26.30 8.85 -4.64
CA LEU A 922 27.58 9.26 -5.21
C LEU A 922 28.19 8.13 -6.03
N VAL A 923 28.84 8.52 -7.12
CA VAL A 923 29.66 7.62 -7.93
C VAL A 923 31.11 8.09 -7.89
N LYS A 924 32.03 7.15 -8.08
CA LYS A 924 33.46 7.41 -8.23
C LYS A 924 34.05 6.49 -9.28
N ILE A 925 35.20 6.86 -9.81
CA ILE A 925 36.01 5.96 -10.62
C ILE A 925 36.89 5.13 -9.69
N ASN A 926 36.97 3.82 -9.92
CA ASN A 926 37.82 2.93 -9.16
C ASN A 926 39.22 2.75 -9.79
N GLU A 927 40.05 1.93 -9.15
CA GLU A 927 41.43 1.65 -9.61
C GLU A 927 41.51 1.04 -11.02
N ARG A 928 40.39 0.55 -11.56
CA ARG A 928 40.28 -0.05 -12.90
C ARG A 928 39.66 0.90 -13.93
N GLU A 929 39.58 2.19 -13.62
CA GLU A 929 38.96 3.24 -14.46
C GLU A 929 37.47 3.04 -14.76
N HIS A 930 36.75 2.28 -13.93
CA HIS A 930 35.30 2.09 -14.07
C HIS A 930 34.53 2.85 -12.99
N TRP A 931 33.36 3.36 -13.36
CA TRP A 931 32.44 3.97 -12.41
C TRP A 931 31.87 2.90 -11.47
N GLU A 932 31.91 3.18 -10.17
CA GLU A 932 31.31 2.40 -9.09
C GLU A 932 30.54 3.31 -8.13
N LEU A 933 29.63 2.74 -7.34
CA LEU A 933 29.01 3.45 -6.23
C LEU A 933 30.08 3.82 -5.20
N ASP A 934 30.14 5.09 -4.80
CA ASP A 934 30.97 5.45 -3.66
C ASP A 934 30.21 5.22 -2.36
N LEU A 935 30.46 4.08 -1.73
CA LEU A 935 29.89 3.69 -0.46
C LEU A 935 30.49 4.45 0.74
N LYS A 936 31.55 5.26 0.52
CA LYS A 936 32.14 6.12 1.54
C LYS A 936 31.45 7.49 1.52
N GLU A 937 30.17 7.54 1.88
CA GLU A 937 29.63 8.80 2.40
C GLU A 937 30.26 9.02 3.78
N PRO A 938 30.97 10.15 4.04
CA PRO A 938 31.23 10.54 5.40
C PRO A 938 29.87 10.73 6.10
N LEU A 939 29.49 9.81 6.97
CA LEU A 939 28.38 10.00 7.90
C LEU A 939 28.82 10.97 9.00
N LEU A 940 29.00 12.23 8.63
CA LEU A 940 29.22 13.36 9.51
C LEU A 940 28.21 14.46 9.16
N GLY A 941 26.94 14.10 9.27
CA GLY A 941 25.80 15.00 9.02
C GLY A 941 24.44 14.34 9.19
N GLY A 942 24.38 13.15 9.81
CA GLY A 942 23.14 12.40 10.02
C GLY A 942 22.27 13.01 11.10
N GLY A 943 21.66 14.17 10.83
CA GLY A 943 20.48 14.74 11.46
C GLY A 943 19.31 14.81 10.46
N PRO A 944 18.06 14.95 10.91
CA PRO A 944 16.85 14.68 10.17
C PRO A 944 16.61 15.74 9.10
N VAL A 945 17.07 15.48 7.89
CA VAL A 945 16.69 16.20 6.65
C VAL A 945 15.53 15.45 5.93
N LEU A 946 14.80 14.58 6.63
CA LEU A 946 14.38 13.30 6.02
C LEU A 946 12.91 12.88 6.21
N SER A 947 12.09 13.72 6.81
CA SER A 947 10.66 13.67 6.54
C SER A 947 10.40 14.59 5.35
N THR A 948 9.80 14.05 4.30
CA THR A 948 9.30 14.85 3.18
C THR A 948 7.87 14.43 2.91
N THR A 949 7.00 15.40 2.60
CA THR A 949 5.73 15.08 1.96
C THR A 949 6.00 14.57 0.54
N ALA A 950 6.03 13.25 0.44
CA ALA A 950 6.46 12.48 -0.73
C ALA A 950 5.55 12.68 -1.95
N SER A 951 6.16 12.82 -3.14
CA SER A 951 5.47 12.90 -4.44
C SER A 951 5.05 11.51 -4.93
N ILE A 952 4.22 11.42 -5.99
CA ILE A 952 3.76 10.14 -6.57
C ILE A 952 4.94 9.21 -6.97
N SER A 953 6.13 9.77 -7.18
CA SER A 953 7.36 9.04 -7.53
C SER A 953 7.93 8.14 -6.41
N ASP A 954 7.56 8.33 -5.14
CA ASP A 954 8.16 7.60 -4.00
C ASP A 954 7.65 6.15 -3.84
N ARG A 955 6.59 5.78 -4.58
CA ARG A 955 6.20 4.37 -4.71
C ARG A 955 7.25 3.52 -5.45
N LEU A 956 8.15 4.16 -6.20
CA LEU A 956 9.25 3.47 -6.88
C LEU A 956 10.44 3.21 -5.96
N THR A 957 10.61 3.99 -4.87
CA THR A 957 11.75 3.92 -3.95
C THR A 957 11.55 3.00 -2.76
N HIS A 958 10.31 2.66 -2.40
CA HIS A 958 10.01 1.84 -1.23
C HIS A 958 9.15 0.61 -1.56
N GLU A 959 9.55 -0.54 -1.04
CA GLU A 959 8.78 -1.78 -1.07
C GLU A 959 7.92 -1.90 0.19
N MET A 960 6.61 -2.12 0.04
CA MET A 960 5.70 -2.32 1.18
C MET A 960 5.82 -3.76 1.70
N GLN A 961 6.25 -3.91 2.95
CA GLN A 961 6.46 -5.22 3.57
C GLN A 961 5.25 -5.70 4.39
N ALA A 962 4.54 -4.78 5.06
CA ALA A 962 3.34 -5.07 5.85
C ALA A 962 2.46 -3.82 6.02
N ILE A 963 1.14 -4.02 6.06
CA ILE A 963 0.14 -2.96 6.27
C ILE A 963 -0.73 -3.34 7.47
N GLY A 964 -0.94 -2.39 8.37
CA GLY A 964 -1.74 -2.52 9.59
C GLY A 964 -1.04 -3.26 10.73
N MET A 965 -1.35 -2.88 11.97
CA MET A 965 -0.71 -3.44 13.17
C MET A 965 -0.86 -4.96 13.29
N ALA A 966 -1.99 -5.52 12.87
CA ALA A 966 -2.20 -6.97 12.87
C ALA A 966 -1.18 -7.71 11.98
N SER A 967 -0.95 -7.22 10.76
CA SER A 967 0.04 -7.82 9.85
C SER A 967 1.47 -7.56 10.32
N ILE A 968 1.75 -6.36 10.86
CA ILE A 968 3.07 -5.98 11.36
C ILE A 968 3.46 -6.81 12.59
N GLU A 969 2.59 -6.93 13.59
CA GLU A 969 2.82 -7.74 14.80
C GLU A 969 3.18 -9.19 14.44
N ARG A 970 2.49 -9.74 13.45
CA ARG A 970 2.68 -11.13 13.04
C ARG A 970 3.96 -11.37 12.24
N ARG A 971 4.35 -10.45 11.36
CA ARG A 971 5.54 -10.60 10.50
C ARG A 971 6.81 -10.06 11.14
N PHE A 972 6.68 -8.97 11.88
CA PHE A 972 7.76 -8.16 12.43
C PHE A 972 7.40 -7.73 13.87
N PRO A 973 7.34 -8.65 14.84
CA PRO A 973 6.94 -8.33 16.21
C PRO A 973 7.84 -7.25 16.83
N ASP A 974 9.14 -7.23 16.51
CA ASP A 974 10.06 -6.16 16.94
C ASP A 974 9.66 -4.78 16.38
N LYS A 975 9.25 -4.73 15.11
CA LYS A 975 8.79 -3.49 14.45
C LYS A 975 7.45 -3.03 15.05
N ALA A 976 6.54 -3.96 15.36
CA ALA A 976 5.30 -3.64 16.05
C ALA A 976 5.54 -3.09 17.46
N GLN A 977 6.46 -3.69 18.22
CA GLN A 977 6.87 -3.17 19.52
C GLN A 977 7.44 -1.75 19.39
N ALA A 978 8.33 -1.51 18.42
CA ALA A 978 8.89 -0.17 18.19
C ALA A 978 7.82 0.89 17.90
N ILE A 979 6.78 0.53 17.14
CA ILE A 979 5.62 1.41 16.88
C ILE A 979 4.84 1.70 18.17
N ARG A 980 4.55 0.67 18.97
CA ARG A 980 3.83 0.81 20.25
C ARG A 980 4.58 1.72 21.22
N GLU A 981 5.88 1.53 21.34
CA GLU A 981 6.74 2.33 22.22
C GLU A 981 6.81 3.79 21.77
N ALA A 982 6.99 4.02 20.46
CA ALA A 982 7.01 5.36 19.88
C ALA A 982 5.67 6.09 20.08
N HIS A 983 4.55 5.40 19.82
CA HIS A 983 3.21 5.93 20.03
C HIS A 983 2.95 6.27 21.51
N ALA A 984 3.26 5.35 22.43
CA ALA A 984 3.08 5.56 23.86
C ALA A 984 3.92 6.75 24.37
N GLN A 985 5.15 6.89 23.89
CA GLN A 985 6.03 8.00 24.26
C GLN A 985 5.53 9.34 23.67
N ALA A 986 5.03 9.35 22.44
CA ALA A 986 4.41 10.53 21.83
C ALA A 986 3.17 11.00 22.62
N VAL A 987 2.28 10.06 22.97
CA VAL A 987 1.11 10.35 23.84
C VAL A 987 1.57 10.90 25.19
N THR A 988 2.61 10.33 25.80
CA THR A 988 3.15 10.82 27.08
C THR A 988 3.64 12.27 26.97
N TYR A 989 4.37 12.61 25.90
CA TYR A 989 4.81 14.00 25.69
C TYR A 989 3.65 14.96 25.52
N LEU A 990 2.65 14.60 24.73
CA LEU A 990 1.46 15.42 24.50
C LEU A 990 0.64 15.61 25.78
N GLN A 991 0.42 14.55 26.55
CA GLN A 991 -0.30 14.60 27.83
C GLN A 991 0.41 15.51 28.85
N ARG A 992 1.73 15.35 29.02
CA ARG A 992 2.52 16.19 29.93
C ARG A 992 2.54 17.65 29.47
N SER A 993 2.63 17.89 28.16
CA SER A 993 2.57 19.24 27.60
C SER A 993 1.20 19.88 27.84
N GLN A 994 0.11 19.14 27.65
CA GLN A 994 -1.25 19.61 27.92
C GLN A 994 -1.44 19.99 29.40
N SER A 995 -0.97 19.14 30.33
CA SER A 995 -0.98 19.45 31.76
C SER A 995 -0.13 20.69 32.09
N ALA A 996 1.06 20.80 31.49
CA ALA A 996 1.97 21.93 31.69
C ALA A 996 1.40 23.27 31.19
N LEU A 997 0.67 23.26 30.07
CA LEU A 997 -0.04 24.44 29.57
C LEU A 997 -1.22 24.82 30.45
N HIS A 998 -1.98 23.83 30.92
CA HIS A 998 -3.19 24.07 31.70
C HIS A 998 -2.91 24.80 33.03
N THR A 999 -1.84 24.42 33.73
CA THR A 999 -1.43 25.08 34.99
C THR A 999 -0.38 26.17 34.80
N LEU A 1000 -0.07 26.55 33.55
CA LEU A 1000 1.09 27.37 33.22
C LEU A 1000 1.12 28.72 33.94
N LEU A 1001 -0.04 29.35 34.16
CA LEU A 1001 -0.15 30.66 34.79
C LEU A 1001 -0.22 30.58 36.33
N GLU A 1002 -0.35 29.38 36.90
CA GLU A 1002 -0.37 29.19 38.35
C GLU A 1002 1.03 29.37 38.98
N PRO A 1003 1.11 29.72 40.27
CA PRO A 1003 2.38 29.79 40.98
C PRO A 1003 3.02 28.40 41.11
N GLY A 1004 4.34 28.32 41.01
CA GLY A 1004 5.08 27.07 41.15
C GLY A 1004 6.43 27.11 40.44
N THR A 1005 7.40 26.36 40.95
CA THR A 1005 8.76 26.28 40.37
C THR A 1005 8.75 25.65 38.97
N GLN A 1006 7.97 24.58 38.78
CA GLN A 1006 7.82 23.94 37.47
C GLN A 1006 7.10 24.87 36.48
N ASN A 1007 6.03 25.56 36.90
CA ASN A 1007 5.31 26.50 36.05
C ASN A 1007 6.18 27.69 35.66
N ALA A 1008 6.99 28.23 36.58
CA ALA A 1008 7.96 29.27 36.28
C ALA A 1008 8.99 28.81 35.24
N ARG A 1009 9.48 27.57 35.36
CA ARG A 1009 10.39 26.96 34.37
C ARG A 1009 9.72 26.81 33.01
N ASN A 1010 8.48 26.34 32.96
CA ASN A 1010 7.73 26.18 31.72
C ASN A 1010 7.43 27.54 31.06
N ARG A 1011 7.10 28.58 31.83
CA ARG A 1011 6.95 29.95 31.34
C ARG A 1011 8.25 30.48 30.74
N ALA A 1012 9.37 30.30 31.45
CA ALA A 1012 10.69 30.70 30.96
C ALA A 1012 11.08 29.97 29.67
N LEU A 1013 10.75 28.67 29.56
CA LEU A 1013 10.95 27.89 28.34
C LEU A 1013 10.16 28.50 27.16
N ILE A 1014 8.87 28.79 27.34
CA ILE A 1014 8.00 29.36 26.29
C ILE A 1014 8.44 30.78 25.91
N GLN A 1015 8.77 31.62 26.90
CA GLN A 1015 9.28 32.98 26.70
C GLN A 1015 10.56 32.97 25.86
N THR A 1016 11.51 32.07 26.19
CA THR A 1016 12.75 31.90 25.44
C THR A 1016 12.48 31.32 24.06
N PHE A 1017 11.57 30.35 23.94
CA PHE A 1017 11.30 29.70 22.66
C PHE A 1017 10.75 30.67 21.60
N PHE A 1018 9.78 31.52 21.98
CA PHE A 1018 9.13 32.47 21.06
C PHE A 1018 9.71 33.89 21.11
N ASP A 1019 10.67 34.17 21.99
CA ASP A 1019 11.19 35.50 22.29
C ASP A 1019 10.05 36.49 22.59
N VAL A 1020 9.35 36.22 23.70
CA VAL A 1020 8.25 37.05 24.19
C VAL A 1020 8.48 37.44 25.65
N GLU A 1021 8.12 38.68 26.00
CA GLU A 1021 8.34 39.21 27.35
C GLU A 1021 7.47 38.49 28.39
N HIS A 1022 6.21 38.22 28.05
CA HIS A 1022 5.24 37.55 28.93
C HIS A 1022 4.42 36.52 28.14
N VAL A 1023 4.06 35.43 28.80
CA VAL A 1023 3.08 34.48 28.26
C VAL A 1023 1.68 34.99 28.63
N ASP A 1024 0.93 35.46 27.63
CA ASP A 1024 -0.43 35.94 27.78
C ASP A 1024 -1.47 34.86 27.41
N GLN A 1025 -2.74 35.14 27.69
CA GLN A 1025 -3.84 34.21 27.39
C GLN A 1025 -3.93 33.87 25.89
N PRO A 1026 -3.83 34.84 24.95
CA PRO A 1026 -3.83 34.53 23.51
C PRO A 1026 -2.73 33.55 23.07
N LEU A 1027 -1.51 33.68 23.59
CA LEU A 1027 -0.45 32.70 23.30
C LEU A 1027 -0.78 31.33 23.89
N LEU A 1028 -1.27 31.28 25.14
CA LEU A 1028 -1.68 30.03 25.76
C LEU A 1028 -2.79 29.32 24.97
N ASP A 1029 -3.80 30.05 24.51
CA ASP A 1029 -4.88 29.53 23.69
C ASP A 1029 -4.33 28.98 22.36
N ARG A 1030 -3.42 29.70 21.71
CA ARG A 1030 -2.77 29.26 20.46
C ARG A 1030 -1.97 27.97 20.64
N LEU A 1031 -1.29 27.80 21.77
CA LEU A 1031 -0.56 26.58 22.11
C LEU A 1031 -1.52 25.41 22.38
N ASN A 1032 -2.64 25.65 23.06
CA ASN A 1032 -3.68 24.64 23.26
C ASN A 1032 -4.34 24.22 21.92
N GLU A 1033 -4.57 25.16 20.99
CA GLU A 1033 -5.04 24.89 19.62
C GLU A 1033 -4.03 24.05 18.81
N THR A 1034 -2.76 23.97 19.24
CA THR A 1034 -1.72 23.15 18.60
C THR A 1034 -1.61 21.77 19.24
N ILE A 1035 -1.51 21.69 20.58
CA ILE A 1035 -1.26 20.43 21.30
C ILE A 1035 -2.53 19.58 21.44
N GLY A 1036 -3.68 20.21 21.68
CA GLY A 1036 -4.95 19.53 21.90
C GLY A 1036 -5.39 18.65 20.72
N PRO A 1037 -5.43 19.16 19.48
CA PRO A 1037 -5.78 18.36 18.31
C PRO A 1037 -4.81 17.20 18.03
N LEU A 1038 -3.51 17.40 18.26
CA LEU A 1038 -2.51 16.33 18.16
C LEU A 1038 -2.77 15.22 19.17
N LEU A 1039 -3.00 15.56 20.44
CA LEU A 1039 -3.34 14.58 21.48
C LEU A 1039 -4.62 13.83 21.13
N ALA A 1040 -5.67 14.53 20.70
CA ALA A 1040 -6.91 13.90 20.26
C ALA A 1040 -6.68 12.96 19.07
N ARG A 1041 -5.80 13.32 18.14
CA ARG A 1041 -5.45 12.51 16.97
C ARG A 1041 -4.72 11.22 17.35
N PHE A 1042 -3.73 11.28 18.25
CA PHE A 1042 -3.02 10.09 18.74
C PHE A 1042 -3.91 9.17 19.58
N LEU A 1043 -4.91 9.72 20.28
CA LEU A 1043 -5.88 8.91 21.02
C LEU A 1043 -6.97 8.29 20.13
N HIS A 1044 -7.05 8.69 18.86
CA HIS A 1044 -8.10 8.23 17.94
C HIS A 1044 -7.89 6.76 17.53
N PRO A 1045 -8.95 5.95 17.44
CA PRO A 1045 -8.88 4.53 17.02
C PRO A 1045 -8.08 4.28 15.74
N ASP A 1046 -8.24 5.13 14.74
CA ASP A 1046 -7.46 5.12 13.49
C ASP A 1046 -5.94 5.15 13.64
N LEU A 1047 -5.39 5.62 14.75
CA LEU A 1047 -3.95 5.58 15.05
C LEU A 1047 -3.64 4.66 16.23
N SER A 1048 -4.61 3.86 16.69
CA SER A 1048 -4.37 2.91 17.76
C SER A 1048 -3.21 1.98 17.38
N PRO A 1049 -2.14 1.90 18.19
CA PRO A 1049 -1.05 0.98 17.93
C PRO A 1049 -1.47 -0.48 18.18
N LEU A 1050 -2.72 -0.74 18.59
CA LEU A 1050 -3.27 -2.08 18.76
C LEU A 1050 -3.96 -2.58 17.49
N THR A 1051 -4.83 -1.77 16.90
CA THR A 1051 -5.77 -2.22 15.86
C THR A 1051 -5.68 -1.45 14.54
N SER A 1052 -4.91 -0.35 14.47
CA SER A 1052 -4.91 0.51 13.29
C SER A 1052 -4.40 -0.20 12.03
N SER A 1053 -5.11 -0.01 10.93
CA SER A 1053 -4.71 -0.40 9.57
C SER A 1053 -3.80 0.64 8.89
N LYS A 1054 -3.53 1.79 9.54
CA LYS A 1054 -2.84 2.93 8.92
C LYS A 1054 -1.31 2.84 8.96
N TYR A 1055 -0.72 1.96 9.75
CA TYR A 1055 0.73 1.78 9.78
C TYR A 1055 1.20 0.93 8.61
N VAL A 1056 2.26 1.36 7.91
CA VAL A 1056 2.85 0.63 6.79
C VAL A 1056 4.35 0.49 7.03
N VAL A 1057 4.83 -0.75 7.11
CA VAL A 1057 6.28 -1.04 7.14
C VAL A 1057 6.79 -1.11 5.72
N CYS A 1058 7.79 -0.29 5.43
CA CYS A 1058 8.45 -0.21 4.15
C CYS A 1058 9.92 -0.59 4.26
N ARG A 1059 10.45 -1.18 3.19
CA ARG A 1059 11.88 -1.28 2.96
C ARG A 1059 12.27 -0.29 1.88
N SER A 1060 13.27 0.53 2.17
CA SER A 1060 13.85 1.36 1.13
C SER A 1060 14.58 0.49 0.12
N ARG A 1061 14.30 0.71 -1.17
CA ARG A 1061 15.04 0.10 -2.27
C ARG A 1061 16.38 0.80 -2.46
N PHE A 1062 16.50 2.07 -2.06
CA PHE A 1062 17.67 2.93 -2.26
C PHE A 1062 18.31 3.33 -0.92
N ASN A 1063 19.41 4.07 -0.94
CA ASN A 1063 19.86 4.83 0.24
C ASN A 1063 18.94 6.04 0.49
N ASP A 1064 17.62 5.83 0.42
CA ASP A 1064 16.64 6.83 0.81
C ASP A 1064 16.71 6.94 2.33
N LYS A 1065 17.09 8.13 2.78
CA LYS A 1065 17.29 8.39 4.20
C LYS A 1065 15.95 8.69 4.90
N ALA A 1066 14.81 8.66 4.20
CA ALA A 1066 13.49 8.87 4.78
C ALA A 1066 13.23 7.94 5.97
N VAL A 1067 12.76 8.51 7.08
CA VAL A 1067 12.51 7.75 8.33
C VAL A 1067 11.04 7.34 8.40
N ALA A 1068 10.15 8.32 8.28
CA ALA A 1068 8.72 8.14 8.19
C ALA A 1068 8.16 9.21 7.25
N TRP A 1069 7.01 8.96 6.64
CA TRP A 1069 6.32 9.95 5.83
C TRP A 1069 4.82 9.67 5.71
N ILE A 1070 4.08 10.69 5.28
CA ILE A 1070 2.70 10.60 4.82
C ILE A 1070 2.59 11.06 3.35
N HIS A 1071 1.66 10.48 2.60
CA HIS A 1071 1.33 10.96 1.25
C HIS A 1071 0.08 11.83 1.28
N ARG A 1072 0.13 13.03 0.68
CA ARG A 1072 -1.04 13.93 0.61
C ARG A 1072 -2.20 13.35 -0.21
N TRP A 1073 -1.91 12.49 -1.19
CA TRP A 1073 -2.91 11.82 -2.02
C TRP A 1073 -3.33 10.44 -1.51
N ASP A 1074 -2.77 9.96 -0.39
CA ASP A 1074 -3.26 8.72 0.21
C ASP A 1074 -4.58 9.00 0.94
N LEU A 1075 -5.68 8.58 0.33
CA LEU A 1075 -7.03 8.72 0.85
C LEU A 1075 -7.21 8.07 2.23
N HIS A 1076 -6.40 7.05 2.56
CA HIS A 1076 -6.46 6.37 3.86
C HIS A 1076 -5.60 7.06 4.94
N LYS A 1077 -4.81 8.08 4.58
CA LYS A 1077 -3.91 8.83 5.47
C LYS A 1077 -2.96 7.90 6.25
N ARG A 1078 -2.36 6.93 5.57
CA ARG A 1078 -1.44 5.95 6.16
C ARG A 1078 -0.12 6.62 6.55
N LEU A 1079 0.53 6.04 7.56
CA LEU A 1079 1.86 6.40 8.03
C LEU A 1079 2.85 5.34 7.57
N TYR A 1080 3.78 5.74 6.70
CA TYR A 1080 4.79 4.87 6.13
C TYR A 1080 6.07 4.96 6.97
N LEU A 1081 6.63 3.81 7.34
CA LEU A 1081 7.78 3.67 8.23
C LEU A 1081 8.87 2.87 7.54
N SER A 1082 10.05 3.46 7.31
CA SER A 1082 11.17 2.80 6.63
C SER A 1082 12.03 1.97 7.60
N GLU A 1083 13.05 1.29 7.07
CA GLU A 1083 14.09 0.63 7.87
C GLU A 1083 14.79 1.63 8.83
N HIS A 1084 14.90 2.93 8.50
CA HIS A 1084 15.54 3.94 9.37
C HIS A 1084 14.69 4.34 10.59
N PHE A 1085 13.37 4.10 10.55
CA PHE A 1085 12.53 4.20 11.74
C PHE A 1085 12.83 3.06 12.72
N PHE A 1086 13.07 1.86 12.19
CA PHE A 1086 13.29 0.66 13.01
C PHE A 1086 14.75 0.50 13.45
N SER A 1087 15.71 0.82 12.58
CA SER A 1087 17.15 0.85 12.84
C SER A 1087 17.62 2.30 12.86
N THR A 1088 17.57 2.89 14.05
CA THR A 1088 17.87 4.32 14.26
C THR A 1088 19.35 4.61 14.08
N LEU A 1089 19.70 5.89 13.82
CA LEU A 1089 21.10 6.31 13.68
C LEU A 1089 21.97 6.05 14.93
N PHE A 1090 21.32 5.95 16.09
CA PHE A 1090 21.96 5.65 17.38
C PHE A 1090 22.18 4.15 17.63
N GLU A 1091 21.70 3.29 16.73
CA GLU A 1091 21.95 1.83 16.74
C GLU A 1091 23.07 1.43 15.76
N THR A 1092 23.79 2.40 15.18
CA THR A 1092 24.95 2.13 14.32
C THR A 1092 26.16 1.64 15.13
N PRO A 1093 27.05 0.80 14.55
CA PRO A 1093 28.24 0.31 15.26
C PRO A 1093 29.10 1.42 15.88
N ASN A 1094 29.20 2.57 15.21
CA ASN A 1094 29.90 3.74 15.74
C ASN A 1094 29.21 4.31 16.99
N ALA A 1095 27.89 4.55 16.94
CA ALA A 1095 27.12 5.06 18.08
C ALA A 1095 27.05 4.06 19.25
N LEU A 1096 27.04 2.75 18.96
CA LEU A 1096 27.03 1.70 20.00
C LEU A 1096 28.40 1.51 20.67
N SER A 1097 29.50 1.89 20.01
CA SER A 1097 30.86 1.73 20.56
C SER A 1097 31.32 2.89 21.44
N GLN A 1098 30.59 4.01 21.44
CA GLN A 1098 30.92 5.22 22.21
C GLN A 1098 29.69 5.68 23.00
N ALA A 1099 29.80 5.78 24.32
CA ALA A 1099 28.75 6.43 25.11
C ALA A 1099 28.64 7.91 24.68
N PHE A 1100 27.43 8.42 24.45
CA PHE A 1100 27.19 9.83 24.07
C PHE A 1100 26.09 10.49 24.91
N VAL A 1101 25.38 9.71 25.74
CA VAL A 1101 24.37 10.17 26.70
C VAL A 1101 24.84 9.81 28.10
N LYS A 1102 24.70 10.75 29.04
CA LYS A 1102 25.01 10.55 30.46
C LYS A 1102 24.16 9.42 31.03
N ALA A 1103 24.76 8.59 31.90
CA ALA A 1103 24.02 7.60 32.66
C ALA A 1103 22.91 8.30 33.47
N THR A 1104 21.69 7.78 33.39
CA THR A 1104 20.49 8.37 33.98
C THR A 1104 19.66 7.30 34.69
N GLN A 1105 18.94 7.68 35.73
CA GLN A 1105 17.95 6.80 36.38
C GLN A 1105 16.54 7.41 36.30
N PRO A 1106 15.58 6.74 35.64
CA PRO A 1106 15.77 5.59 34.73
C PRO A 1106 16.60 5.97 33.47
N PRO A 1107 17.18 4.99 32.75
CA PRO A 1107 17.94 5.28 31.53
C PRO A 1107 17.13 5.99 30.46
N PHE A 1108 17.69 7.03 29.86
CA PHE A 1108 17.07 7.73 28.73
C PHE A 1108 16.95 6.80 27.52
N ARG A 1109 15.72 6.62 27.03
CA ARG A 1109 15.40 5.72 25.91
C ARG A 1109 15.58 6.42 24.56
N THR A 1110 16.83 6.68 24.15
CA THR A 1110 17.18 7.45 22.94
C THR A 1110 16.39 7.05 21.69
N ASN A 1111 16.31 5.75 21.39
CA ASN A 1111 15.69 5.30 20.14
C ASN A 1111 14.15 5.42 20.18
N VAL A 1112 13.55 5.32 21.38
CA VAL A 1112 12.11 5.54 21.55
C VAL A 1112 11.77 7.02 21.41
N HIS A 1113 12.59 7.89 22.00
CA HIS A 1113 12.48 9.33 21.83
C HIS A 1113 12.59 9.74 20.36
N TYR A 1114 13.59 9.22 19.66
CA TYR A 1114 13.79 9.45 18.22
C TYR A 1114 12.55 9.06 17.40
N ARG A 1115 12.08 7.82 17.55
CA ARG A 1115 10.89 7.32 16.84
C ARG A 1115 9.63 8.10 17.17
N ALA A 1116 9.43 8.47 18.44
CA ALA A 1116 8.29 9.28 18.87
C ALA A 1116 8.28 10.69 18.26
N ALA A 1117 9.45 11.33 18.16
CA ALA A 1117 9.57 12.65 17.54
C ALA A 1117 9.18 12.61 16.05
N PHE A 1118 9.62 11.59 15.30
CA PHE A 1118 9.21 11.40 13.90
C PHE A 1118 7.71 11.11 13.75
N MET A 1119 7.12 10.31 14.63
CA MET A 1119 5.67 10.11 14.62
C MET A 1119 4.92 11.42 14.89
N LEU A 1120 5.36 12.22 15.85
CA LEU A 1120 4.77 13.53 16.13
C LEU A 1120 4.89 14.47 14.92
N HIS A 1121 6.04 14.44 14.24
CA HIS A 1121 6.29 15.21 13.02
C HIS A 1121 5.25 14.85 11.94
N GLU A 1122 5.17 13.58 11.56
CA GLU A 1122 4.28 13.13 10.48
C GLU A 1122 2.80 13.37 10.79
N ILE A 1123 2.40 13.14 12.04
CA ILE A 1123 1.01 13.37 12.46
C ILE A 1123 0.68 14.87 12.55
N SER A 1124 1.68 15.74 12.77
CA SER A 1124 1.47 17.20 12.72
C SER A 1124 1.02 17.67 11.35
N HIS A 1125 1.56 17.12 10.25
CA HIS A 1125 1.07 17.43 8.91
C HIS A 1125 -0.40 17.05 8.75
N GLN A 1126 -0.82 15.89 9.27
CA GLN A 1126 -2.22 15.43 9.16
C GLN A 1126 -3.19 16.22 10.04
N ALA A 1127 -2.77 16.57 11.26
CA ALA A 1127 -3.65 17.13 12.28
C ALA A 1127 -3.68 18.66 12.29
N LEU A 1128 -2.58 19.31 11.89
CA LEU A 1128 -2.37 20.75 12.03
C LEU A 1128 -2.03 21.45 10.71
N ASP A 1129 -1.89 20.71 9.60
CA ASP A 1129 -1.46 21.26 8.30
C ASP A 1129 -0.13 22.03 8.40
N THR A 1130 0.80 21.49 9.20
CA THR A 1130 2.19 21.95 9.29
C THR A 1130 2.97 21.62 8.02
N GLU A 1131 4.09 22.29 7.81
CA GLU A 1131 4.96 22.12 6.65
C GLU A 1131 6.43 22.01 7.07
N ASP A 1132 7.25 21.42 6.19
CA ASP A 1132 8.71 21.32 6.36
C ASP A 1132 9.37 22.65 5.99
N ILE A 1133 9.48 23.56 6.96
CA ILE A 1133 10.12 24.87 6.78
C ILE A 1133 11.63 24.76 7.07
N ASN A 1134 11.98 24.28 8.26
CA ASN A 1134 13.36 24.12 8.71
C ASN A 1134 13.46 22.89 9.62
N TYR A 1135 14.47 22.06 9.37
CA TYR A 1135 14.78 20.90 10.20
C TYR A 1135 15.52 21.29 11.48
N LEU A 1136 15.09 20.77 12.64
CA LEU A 1136 15.53 21.16 13.99
C LEU A 1136 15.94 19.98 14.89
N ASN A 1137 16.07 18.76 14.37
CA ASN A 1137 16.52 17.60 15.15
C ASN A 1137 15.71 17.30 16.44
N PRO A 1138 14.36 17.38 16.45
CA PRO A 1138 13.60 17.24 17.68
C PRO A 1138 13.65 15.84 18.31
N GLY A 1139 14.13 14.82 17.57
CA GLY A 1139 14.32 13.44 18.04
C GLY A 1139 15.70 13.10 18.58
N PHE A 1140 16.61 14.08 18.67
CA PHE A 1140 17.93 13.88 19.26
C PHE A 1140 17.88 14.02 20.79
N PRO A 1141 18.77 13.33 21.54
CA PRO A 1141 18.82 13.48 23.00
C PRO A 1141 18.90 14.94 23.45
N TYR A 1142 18.28 15.25 24.60
CA TYR A 1142 18.31 16.59 25.15
C TYR A 1142 19.74 17.06 25.41
N GLU A 1143 19.97 18.34 25.19
CA GLU A 1143 21.30 18.95 25.29
C GLU A 1143 21.98 18.70 26.64
N ASP A 1144 21.22 18.70 27.73
CA ASP A 1144 21.74 18.48 29.08
C ASP A 1144 22.06 17.02 29.40
N LEU A 1145 21.52 16.08 28.61
CA LEU A 1145 21.79 14.65 28.72
C LEU A 1145 22.99 14.20 27.88
N LEU A 1146 23.47 15.01 26.94
CA LEU A 1146 24.64 14.67 26.13
C LEU A 1146 25.92 14.73 26.97
N ASP A 1147 26.78 13.72 26.83
CA ASP A 1147 28.04 13.61 27.57
C ASP A 1147 29.18 14.29 26.82
N GLU A 1148 29.49 15.52 27.22
CA GLU A 1148 30.55 16.35 26.64
C GLU A 1148 31.97 15.80 26.90
N SER A 1149 32.13 14.87 27.85
CA SER A 1149 33.43 14.20 28.06
C SER A 1149 33.78 13.25 26.91
N THR A 1150 32.80 12.90 26.07
CA THR A 1150 32.97 12.00 24.93
C THR A 1150 33.00 12.78 23.61
N PRO A 1151 33.87 12.41 22.65
CA PRO A 1151 33.93 13.09 21.36
C PRO A 1151 32.58 13.12 20.63
N LEU A 1152 31.87 11.98 20.61
CA LEU A 1152 30.57 11.85 19.96
C LEU A 1152 29.49 12.70 20.66
N GLY A 1153 29.43 12.70 21.99
CA GLY A 1153 28.46 13.52 22.75
C GLY A 1153 28.67 15.02 22.55
N SER A 1154 29.93 15.49 22.60
CA SER A 1154 30.28 16.89 22.34
C SER A 1154 29.93 17.33 20.90
N GLN A 1155 30.19 16.45 19.93
CA GLN A 1155 29.85 16.70 18.53
C GLN A 1155 28.34 16.81 18.30
N ILE A 1156 27.56 15.85 18.82
CA ILE A 1156 26.10 15.86 18.69
C ILE A 1156 25.51 17.11 19.34
N LYS A 1157 26.05 17.52 20.50
CA LYS A 1157 25.61 18.73 21.21
C LYS A 1157 25.84 19.99 20.37
N SER A 1158 27.05 20.18 19.88
CA SER A 1158 27.42 21.33 19.05
C SER A 1158 26.57 21.41 17.79
N PHE A 1159 26.35 20.26 17.13
CA PHE A 1159 25.50 20.17 15.94
C PHE A 1159 24.04 20.52 16.25
N ASN A 1160 23.46 19.96 17.31
CA ASN A 1160 22.08 20.24 17.70
C ASN A 1160 21.86 21.72 18.04
N GLN A 1161 22.81 22.38 18.70
CA GLN A 1161 22.71 23.81 19.02
C GLN A 1161 22.61 24.66 17.75
N ILE A 1162 23.42 24.37 16.73
CA ILE A 1162 23.37 25.08 15.44
C ILE A 1162 22.04 24.82 14.74
N VAL A 1163 21.66 23.55 14.58
CA VAL A 1163 20.47 23.19 13.80
C VAL A 1163 19.18 23.68 14.48
N GLN A 1164 19.05 23.55 15.80
CA GLN A 1164 17.87 24.04 16.54
C GLN A 1164 17.75 25.57 16.53
N SER A 1165 18.84 26.30 16.27
CA SER A 1165 18.81 27.76 16.12
C SER A 1165 18.27 28.23 14.76
N CYS A 1166 18.26 27.36 13.73
CA CYS A 1166 17.96 27.71 12.33
C CYS A 1166 16.55 28.30 12.11
N HIS A 1167 15.60 27.99 12.98
CA HIS A 1167 14.24 28.55 12.98
C HIS A 1167 13.87 29.16 14.32
N SER A 1168 14.83 29.85 14.94
CA SER A 1168 14.67 30.52 16.23
C SER A 1168 14.64 32.05 16.06
N PRO A 1169 14.07 32.79 17.02
CA PRO A 1169 14.18 34.25 17.05
C PRO A 1169 15.62 34.76 17.23
N TYR A 1170 16.60 33.91 17.56
CA TYR A 1170 17.96 34.32 17.89
C TYR A 1170 18.95 34.23 16.73
N ILE A 1171 18.60 33.57 15.63
CA ILE A 1171 19.46 33.51 14.44
C ILE A 1171 19.54 34.85 13.70
N SER A 1172 20.66 35.16 13.05
CA SER A 1172 20.80 36.35 12.21
C SER A 1172 19.69 36.44 11.16
N THR A 1173 19.14 37.64 10.94
CA THR A 1173 17.99 37.86 10.03
C THR A 1173 18.26 37.37 8.61
N GLU A 1174 19.50 37.46 8.14
CA GLU A 1174 19.94 36.98 6.82
C GLU A 1174 19.84 35.46 6.64
N HIS A 1175 19.93 34.69 7.73
CA HIS A 1175 19.89 33.22 7.73
C HIS A 1175 18.49 32.64 8.03
N LEU A 1176 17.50 33.48 8.32
CA LEU A 1176 16.12 33.03 8.46
C LEU A 1176 15.57 32.49 7.13
N PHE A 1177 14.88 31.35 7.22
CA PHE A 1177 14.34 30.60 6.07
C PHE A 1177 15.44 30.15 5.09
N GLN A 1178 16.62 29.89 5.61
CA GLN A 1178 17.72 29.25 4.91
C GLN A 1178 18.01 27.86 5.52
N GLN A 1179 18.52 26.96 4.70
CA GLN A 1179 19.07 25.66 5.12
C GLN A 1179 20.56 25.84 5.37
N PHE A 1180 21.02 25.38 6.53
CA PHE A 1180 22.43 25.35 6.90
C PHE A 1180 23.06 24.05 6.42
N ASP A 1181 24.15 24.15 5.68
CA ASP A 1181 24.99 23.01 5.36
C ASP A 1181 26.10 22.86 6.39
N PRO A 1182 26.09 21.79 7.21
CA PRO A 1182 27.10 21.61 8.26
C PRO A 1182 28.49 21.24 7.74
N GLU A 1183 28.61 20.69 6.54
CA GLU A 1183 29.89 20.30 5.94
C GLU A 1183 30.60 21.53 5.35
N GLU A 1184 29.87 22.32 4.56
CA GLU A 1184 30.40 23.52 3.89
C GLU A 1184 30.34 24.76 4.79
N ARG A 1185 29.58 24.71 5.88
CA ARG A 1185 29.26 25.85 6.76
C ARG A 1185 28.64 27.02 5.98
N THR A 1186 27.82 26.71 4.97
CA THR A 1186 27.16 27.70 4.11
C THR A 1186 25.64 27.68 4.31
N TRP A 1187 24.97 28.72 3.81
CA TRP A 1187 23.52 28.88 3.91
C TRP A 1187 22.91 29.06 2.52
N ALA A 1188 21.76 28.43 2.29
CA ALA A 1188 20.98 28.60 1.06
C ALA A 1188 19.50 28.78 1.38
N ASP A 1189 18.80 29.65 0.64
CA ASP A 1189 17.35 29.81 0.78
C ASP A 1189 16.62 28.48 0.58
N ILE A 1190 15.54 28.26 1.35
CA ILE A 1190 14.71 27.08 1.16
C ILE A 1190 14.21 26.94 -0.29
N PRO A 1191 14.17 25.71 -0.83
CA PRO A 1191 13.72 25.44 -2.19
C PRO A 1191 12.26 25.83 -2.39
N ALA A 1192 11.79 25.84 -3.65
CA ALA A 1192 10.40 26.13 -3.98
C ALA A 1192 9.48 24.96 -3.57
N ASN A 1193 9.17 24.86 -2.27
CA ASN A 1193 8.37 23.81 -1.66
C ASN A 1193 7.10 24.39 -0.99
N PRO A 1194 6.16 23.53 -0.52
CA PRO A 1194 4.97 23.97 0.22
C PRO A 1194 5.31 24.83 1.46
N GLY A 1195 6.40 24.54 2.17
CA GLY A 1195 6.89 25.36 3.28
C GLY A 1195 7.16 26.82 2.89
N LYS A 1196 7.84 27.05 1.76
CA LYS A 1196 8.08 28.40 1.22
C LYS A 1196 6.78 29.12 0.86
N ALA A 1197 5.78 28.39 0.35
CA ALA A 1197 4.46 28.95 0.08
C ALA A 1197 3.70 29.30 1.37
N LYS A 1198 3.78 28.44 2.40
CA LYS A 1198 3.17 28.64 3.72
C LYS A 1198 3.74 29.88 4.42
N ILE A 1199 5.07 30.07 4.38
CA ILE A 1199 5.73 31.27 4.93
C ILE A 1199 5.16 32.53 4.28
N LYS A 1200 5.11 32.57 2.94
CA LYS A 1200 4.56 33.71 2.18
C LYS A 1200 3.09 33.99 2.53
N ALA A 1201 2.28 32.94 2.65
CA ALA A 1201 0.88 33.05 3.01
C ALA A 1201 0.67 33.63 4.43
N LEU A 1202 1.40 33.10 5.42
CA LEU A 1202 1.27 33.54 6.82
C LEU A 1202 1.83 34.95 7.05
N SER A 1203 2.94 35.28 6.38
CA SER A 1203 3.54 36.62 6.44
C SER A 1203 2.83 37.66 5.56
N GLY A 1204 2.04 37.23 4.57
CA GLY A 1204 1.33 38.12 3.65
C GLY A 1204 2.21 38.76 2.58
N VAL A 1205 3.36 38.17 2.25
CA VAL A 1205 4.36 38.73 1.33
C VAL A 1205 4.68 37.81 0.14
N ARG A 1206 5.40 38.33 -0.87
CA ARG A 1206 5.72 37.57 -2.10
C ARG A 1206 7.12 36.94 -2.11
N THR A 1207 8.04 37.42 -1.28
CA THR A 1207 9.44 36.95 -1.22
C THR A 1207 9.87 36.60 0.20
N LEU A 1208 10.88 35.73 0.35
CA LEU A 1208 11.42 35.38 1.68
C LEU A 1208 12.14 36.55 2.33
N GLU A 1209 12.81 37.38 1.53
CA GLU A 1209 13.47 38.60 2.00
C GLU A 1209 12.50 39.55 2.72
N GLN A 1210 11.26 39.67 2.24
CA GLN A 1210 10.21 40.43 2.90
C GLN A 1210 9.66 39.75 4.16
N ALA A 1211 9.70 38.41 4.23
CA ALA A 1211 9.19 37.64 5.37
C ALA A 1211 10.14 37.67 6.57
N ARG A 1212 11.47 37.73 6.34
CA ARG A 1212 12.51 37.76 7.39
C ARG A 1212 12.31 38.86 8.44
N PRO A 1213 12.13 40.15 8.08
CA PRO A 1213 11.90 41.19 9.07
C PRO A 1213 10.57 41.03 9.80
N ILE A 1214 9.53 40.47 9.16
CA ILE A 1214 8.24 40.18 9.81
C ILE A 1214 8.43 39.15 10.91
N PHE A 1215 9.16 38.06 10.64
CA PHE A 1215 9.47 37.05 11.65
C PHE A 1215 10.25 37.65 12.83
N LYS A 1216 11.19 38.56 12.57
CA LYS A 1216 11.99 39.19 13.63
C LYS A 1216 11.20 40.15 14.51
N HIS A 1217 10.36 40.98 13.90
CA HIS A 1217 9.77 42.14 14.61
C HIS A 1217 8.31 41.95 15.01
N ASP A 1218 7.55 41.07 14.36
CA ASP A 1218 6.16 40.78 14.72
C ASP A 1218 6.07 39.47 15.50
N ALA A 1219 5.88 39.57 16.82
CA ALA A 1219 5.81 38.42 17.71
C ALA A 1219 4.65 37.46 17.36
N ARG A 1220 3.48 37.98 16.96
CA ARG A 1220 2.32 37.13 16.62
C ARG A 1220 2.58 36.35 15.35
N LYS A 1221 3.05 37.03 14.30
CA LYS A 1221 3.43 36.37 13.03
C LYS A 1221 4.58 35.39 13.22
N ARG A 1222 5.54 35.71 14.09
CA ARG A 1222 6.62 34.79 14.46
C ARG A 1222 6.08 33.50 15.09
N ILE A 1223 5.21 33.62 16.09
CA ILE A 1223 4.57 32.46 16.74
C ILE A 1223 3.86 31.60 15.69
N ASP A 1224 3.06 32.20 14.81
CA ASP A 1224 2.34 31.46 13.76
C ASP A 1224 3.29 30.78 12.75
N LEU A 1225 4.37 31.45 12.35
CA LEU A 1225 5.39 30.89 11.45
C LEU A 1225 6.16 29.73 12.11
N MET A 1226 6.51 29.86 13.39
CA MET A 1226 7.15 28.79 14.15
C MET A 1226 6.20 27.60 14.32
N LEU A 1227 4.93 27.81 14.67
CA LEU A 1227 3.94 26.74 14.82
C LEU A 1227 3.49 26.13 13.48
N ALA A 1228 3.76 26.78 12.35
CA ALA A 1228 3.56 26.22 11.02
C ALA A 1228 4.66 25.21 10.61
N ASN A 1229 5.83 25.23 11.28
CA ASN A 1229 6.90 24.28 11.04
C ASN A 1229 6.72 23.02 11.89
N ALA A 1230 6.65 21.85 11.26
CA ALA A 1230 6.45 20.57 11.96
C ALA A 1230 7.52 20.35 13.05
N ASP A 1231 8.80 20.53 12.70
CA ASP A 1231 9.92 20.32 13.64
C ASP A 1231 9.92 21.28 14.83
N SER A 1232 9.47 22.52 14.65
CA SER A 1232 9.33 23.48 15.75
C SER A 1232 8.23 23.06 16.72
N VAL A 1233 7.11 22.53 16.21
CA VAL A 1233 6.02 21.98 17.04
C VAL A 1233 6.50 20.77 17.82
N VAL A 1234 7.19 19.82 17.17
CA VAL A 1234 7.72 18.62 17.84
C VAL A 1234 8.77 19.01 18.89
N LEU A 1235 9.69 19.92 18.58
CA LEU A 1235 10.70 20.39 19.53
C LEU A 1235 10.08 21.03 20.77
N LEU A 1236 9.01 21.81 20.60
CA LEU A 1236 8.26 22.38 21.72
C LEU A 1236 7.61 21.28 22.57
N ILE A 1237 6.92 20.32 21.94
CA ILE A 1237 6.24 19.22 22.62
C ILE A 1237 7.23 18.33 23.39
N THR A 1238 8.35 17.96 22.78
CA THR A 1238 9.34 17.09 23.44
C THR A 1238 10.06 17.79 24.58
N ARG A 1239 10.24 19.11 24.53
CA ARG A 1239 10.85 19.90 25.62
C ARG A 1239 9.87 20.19 26.75
N LEU A 1240 8.64 20.60 26.43
CA LEU A 1240 7.61 20.92 27.42
C LEU A 1240 7.09 19.67 28.13
N GLY A 1241 6.95 18.56 27.40
CA GLY A 1241 6.51 17.27 27.93
C GLY A 1241 7.63 16.39 28.48
N ARG A 1242 8.88 16.88 28.55
CA ARG A 1242 10.04 16.03 28.87
C ARG A 1242 9.99 15.47 30.28
N ASP A 1243 10.60 14.30 30.46
CA ASP A 1243 11.01 13.84 31.78
C ASP A 1243 12.37 14.43 32.16
N HIS A 1244 12.60 14.67 33.45
CA HIS A 1244 13.90 15.10 33.97
C HIS A 1244 14.54 13.93 34.72
N PRO A 1245 15.21 12.98 34.02
CA PRO A 1245 15.82 11.84 34.69
C PRO A 1245 16.92 12.31 35.64
N GLN A 1246 17.11 11.58 36.74
CA GLN A 1246 18.14 11.90 37.72
C GLN A 1246 19.52 11.53 37.14
N LEU A 1247 20.44 12.49 37.17
CA LEU A 1247 21.86 12.23 36.94
C LEU A 1247 22.45 11.62 38.22
N PRO A 1248 23.33 10.61 38.13
CA PRO A 1248 23.97 10.04 39.31
C PRO A 1248 24.73 11.12 40.07
N GLU A 1249 24.55 11.19 41.39
CA GLU A 1249 25.35 12.08 42.24
C GLU A 1249 26.82 11.77 42.03
N VAL A 1250 27.58 12.76 41.53
CA VAL A 1250 29.03 12.68 41.49
C VAL A 1250 29.49 12.64 42.94
N ASN A 1251 29.88 11.46 43.42
CA ASN A 1251 30.44 11.28 44.74
C ASN A 1251 31.83 11.94 44.74
N THR A 1252 31.89 13.25 44.97
CA THR A 1252 33.14 13.99 45.16
C THR A 1252 33.75 13.60 46.50
N ARG A 1253 34.43 12.46 46.51
CA ARG A 1253 35.50 12.14 47.46
C ARG A 1253 36.75 11.77 46.67
N GLU A 1254 37.44 12.81 46.23
CA GLU A 1254 38.91 12.82 46.07
C GLU A 1254 39.46 14.02 46.84
#